data_AF-A0A4Y6EQX1-F1
#
_entry.id   AF-A0A4Y6EQX1-F1
#
_cell.length_a   1.000
_cell.length_b   1.000
_cell.length_c   1.000
_cell.angle_alpha   90.00
_cell.angle_beta   90.00
_cell.angle_gamma   90.00
#
_symmetry.space_group_name_H-M   'P 1'
#
loop_
_entity.id
_entity.type
_entity.pdbx_description
1 polymer ?
#
loop_
_entity_poly.entity_id
_entity_poly.type
_entity_poly.pdbx_seq_one_letter_code
_entity_poly.pdbx_strand_id
1 'polypeptide(L)'
;MNENNNLIKFWNSKIKIEYEKICRSFKQKNSKEIKKCHAENFDHIDDFLAEFKQRDNSFILDIFDIDTKINNIKQHSKKNADEALFKRKVEINGKTCTRRCRIMPYIEPIPTLYAWAPLQKNILVDDEAVLPNIPYVDDETCPIDENFINELVDNYDDKVHGEVGGYLNDLMMIDLINSLKKYQTNPSSSQIDSIIFERISETFPDRGNSLEVKEKYRSLTQPSKLKLDSECIPNIDQPDAKQNTNANREQIMHSFHTLFCRRCFKYDCFIHRYKQPLPTNTDGSKNRDNIPIDNKPCSQDCYLKNQDLNDSLKSTRNKRKLNEYENNEKSPKRLSGQKSEAGCEIKLEPKVKTEIWTYSETALYKVLSPTLRYNSCLLAKAIRTKTCQQIYDYMIQNDGNAHLNSNDTKMVIQVENNFDTEKPSRRSSKKSKKTRSIKSHFMARKLHQEVNGDGEDHEADSAWVNNYFPCDHPGEPCNDKCRCVQNRNFCEKFCQCSPDCINRFRGCKCKSQCNSKHCPCFLAVRECDPDLCTGCGSNNFKSKNLPYGSCVNIAIQRGLRKHLLLAPSEVAGWGIFLKEKALKNDFIAEYCGEVITQDEADLRGKIYDRHKCSYLFNLNNDFVVDAKRKGNKIRFANHSVNPNCYAKVMLVNGDHRIGIFAKRDIDAGEELFFDYRYGPTEQLKFVGIERPPMNYNIV
;
A
#
# COMPACT_ATOMS: atom_id res chain seq x y z
N MET A 1 -35.48 -21.02 15.98
CA MET A 1 -34.44 -21.86 15.35
C MET A 1 -34.98 -22.67 14.17
N ASN A 2 -35.99 -23.54 14.33
CA ASN A 2 -36.48 -24.40 13.22
C ASN A 2 -36.91 -23.65 11.94
N GLU A 3 -37.60 -22.52 12.04
CA GLU A 3 -38.03 -21.75 10.85
C GLU A 3 -36.84 -21.22 10.03
N ASN A 4 -35.77 -20.77 10.70
CA ASN A 4 -34.58 -20.27 10.03
C ASN A 4 -33.83 -21.40 9.30
N ASN A 5 -33.72 -22.57 9.91
CA ASN A 5 -33.12 -23.76 9.27
C ASN A 5 -33.93 -24.24 8.06
N ASN A 6 -35.27 -24.14 8.10
CA ASN A 6 -36.12 -24.46 6.95
C ASN A 6 -35.94 -23.45 5.81
N LEU A 7 -35.81 -22.16 6.13
CA LEU A 7 -35.53 -21.10 5.16
C LEU A 7 -34.16 -21.27 4.48
N ILE A 8 -33.12 -21.62 5.25
CA ILE A 8 -31.77 -21.94 4.74
C ILE A 8 -31.83 -23.14 3.78
N LYS A 9 -32.45 -24.27 4.20
CA LYS A 9 -32.60 -25.46 3.35
C LYS A 9 -33.37 -25.17 2.06
N PHE A 10 -34.39 -24.31 2.12
CA PHE A 10 -35.12 -23.85 0.94
C PHE A 10 -34.20 -23.11 -0.04
N TRP A 11 -33.45 -22.10 0.43
CA TRP A 11 -32.57 -21.31 -0.44
C TRP A 11 -31.43 -22.15 -1.04
N ASN A 12 -30.78 -23.01 -0.26
CA ASN A 12 -29.70 -23.88 -0.77
C ASN A 12 -30.21 -24.84 -1.86
N SER A 13 -31.43 -25.38 -1.69
CA SER A 13 -32.09 -26.19 -2.70
C SER A 13 -32.41 -25.38 -3.97
N LYS A 14 -32.92 -24.14 -3.83
CA LYS A 14 -33.20 -23.25 -4.97
C LYS A 14 -31.93 -22.83 -5.72
N ILE A 15 -30.85 -22.49 -5.02
CA ILE A 15 -29.55 -22.15 -5.61
C ILE A 15 -29.07 -23.29 -6.50
N LYS A 16 -29.04 -24.53 -5.99
CA LYS A 16 -28.61 -25.70 -6.76
C LYS A 16 -29.45 -25.92 -8.02
N ILE A 17 -30.79 -25.87 -7.89
CA ILE A 17 -31.71 -26.08 -9.01
C ILE A 17 -31.56 -25.00 -10.09
N GLU A 18 -31.47 -23.73 -9.71
CA GLU A 18 -31.33 -22.62 -10.67
C GLU A 18 -29.95 -22.61 -11.32
N TYR A 19 -28.89 -22.88 -10.56
CA TYR A 19 -27.53 -23.02 -11.09
C TYR A 19 -27.42 -24.16 -12.12
N GLU A 20 -27.99 -25.33 -11.86
CA GLU A 20 -28.04 -26.43 -12.84
C GLU A 20 -28.77 -26.04 -14.13
N LYS A 21 -29.89 -25.30 -14.04
CA LYS A 21 -30.63 -24.79 -15.21
C LYS A 21 -29.79 -23.81 -16.01
N ILE A 22 -29.10 -22.88 -15.34
CA ILE A 22 -28.21 -21.90 -15.97
C ILE A 22 -27.05 -22.61 -16.66
N CYS A 23 -26.41 -23.58 -16.01
CA CYS A 23 -25.36 -24.40 -16.62
C CYS A 23 -25.83 -25.11 -17.91
N ARG A 24 -27.02 -25.72 -17.90
CA ARG A 24 -27.61 -26.37 -19.09
C ARG A 24 -27.91 -25.36 -20.20
N SER A 25 -28.50 -24.22 -19.85
CA SER A 25 -28.83 -23.12 -20.76
C SER A 25 -27.57 -22.51 -21.41
N PHE A 26 -26.53 -22.25 -20.62
CA PHE A 26 -25.24 -21.73 -21.08
C PHE A 26 -24.56 -22.71 -22.04
N LYS A 27 -24.49 -24.01 -21.69
CA LYS A 27 -23.98 -25.06 -22.59
C LYS A 27 -24.75 -25.13 -23.90
N GLN A 28 -26.09 -25.02 -23.88
CA GLN A 28 -26.92 -25.09 -25.09
C GLN A 28 -26.76 -23.84 -25.97
N LYS A 29 -26.84 -22.64 -25.41
CA LYS A 29 -26.66 -21.36 -26.14
C LYS A 29 -25.31 -21.31 -26.85
N ASN A 30 -24.25 -21.63 -26.12
CA ASN A 30 -22.88 -21.44 -26.60
C ASN A 30 -22.38 -22.63 -27.44
N SER A 31 -23.10 -23.76 -27.51
CA SER A 31 -22.64 -24.97 -28.22
C SER A 31 -22.34 -24.73 -29.71
N LYS A 32 -23.13 -23.88 -30.39
CA LYS A 32 -22.91 -23.56 -31.82
C LYS A 32 -21.65 -22.70 -32.00
N GLU A 33 -21.47 -21.70 -31.15
CA GLU A 33 -20.33 -20.79 -31.17
C GLU A 33 -19.03 -21.52 -30.80
N ILE A 34 -19.04 -22.32 -29.73
CA ILE A 34 -17.93 -23.18 -29.32
C ILE A 34 -17.50 -24.12 -30.45
N LYS A 35 -18.45 -24.74 -31.17
CA LYS A 35 -18.14 -25.59 -32.34
C LYS A 35 -17.49 -24.80 -33.48
N LYS A 36 -17.93 -23.56 -33.73
CA LYS A 36 -17.33 -22.67 -34.73
C LYS A 36 -15.90 -22.29 -34.33
N CYS A 37 -15.70 -21.83 -33.10
CA CYS A 37 -14.37 -21.48 -32.58
C CYS A 37 -13.42 -22.69 -32.57
N HIS A 38 -13.92 -23.91 -32.31
CA HIS A 38 -13.11 -25.13 -32.43
C HIS A 38 -12.68 -25.40 -33.87
N ALA A 39 -13.57 -25.25 -34.85
CA ALA A 39 -13.20 -25.41 -36.26
C ALA A 39 -12.14 -24.39 -36.68
N GLU A 40 -12.36 -23.10 -36.39
CA GLU A 40 -11.41 -22.02 -36.68
C GLU A 40 -10.06 -22.23 -35.98
N ASN A 41 -10.06 -22.81 -34.78
CA ASN A 41 -8.84 -23.17 -34.08
C ASN A 41 -8.15 -24.43 -34.65
N PHE A 42 -8.90 -25.38 -35.23
CA PHE A 42 -8.30 -26.51 -35.95
C PHE A 42 -7.65 -26.04 -37.25
N ASP A 43 -8.30 -25.16 -38.01
CA ASP A 43 -7.71 -24.56 -39.21
C ASP A 43 -6.37 -23.85 -38.88
N HIS A 44 -6.34 -23.05 -37.80
CA HIS A 44 -5.11 -22.41 -37.32
C HIS A 44 -4.05 -23.42 -36.83
N ILE A 45 -4.43 -24.55 -36.24
CA ILE A 45 -3.49 -25.61 -35.86
C ILE A 45 -2.90 -26.28 -37.11
N ASP A 46 -3.71 -26.56 -38.12
CA ASP A 46 -3.26 -27.21 -39.35
C ASP A 46 -2.34 -26.29 -40.16
N ASP A 47 -2.64 -24.99 -40.26
CA ASP A 47 -1.76 -23.98 -40.84
C ASP A 47 -0.40 -23.91 -40.09
N PHE A 48 -0.44 -23.85 -38.76
CA PHE A 48 0.77 -23.84 -37.93
C PHE A 48 1.60 -25.14 -38.07
N LEU A 49 0.95 -26.29 -38.13
CA LEU A 49 1.60 -27.59 -38.36
C LEU A 49 2.16 -27.71 -39.79
N ALA A 50 1.50 -27.11 -40.79
CA ALA A 50 2.01 -27.04 -42.16
C ALA A 50 3.27 -26.16 -42.23
N GLU A 51 3.27 -24.99 -41.60
CA GLU A 51 4.46 -24.13 -41.50
C GLU A 51 5.59 -24.83 -40.73
N PHE A 52 5.28 -25.49 -39.61
CA PHE A 52 6.25 -26.26 -38.84
C PHE A 52 6.88 -27.38 -39.70
N LYS A 53 6.07 -28.19 -40.41
CA LYS A 53 6.57 -29.25 -41.30
C LYS A 53 7.44 -28.73 -42.46
N GLN A 54 7.11 -27.55 -43.01
CA GLN A 54 7.96 -26.92 -44.04
C GLN A 54 9.32 -26.50 -43.47
N ARG A 55 9.37 -26.00 -42.24
CA ARG A 55 10.62 -25.67 -41.54
C ARG A 55 11.42 -26.93 -41.16
N ASP A 56 10.77 -27.97 -40.66
CA ASP A 56 11.42 -29.22 -40.24
C ASP A 56 12.04 -29.96 -41.44
N ASN A 57 11.37 -29.98 -42.59
CA ASN A 57 11.92 -30.52 -43.84
C ASN A 57 13.19 -29.79 -44.34
N SER A 58 13.52 -28.62 -43.80
CA SER A 58 14.79 -27.91 -44.11
C SER A 58 15.95 -28.32 -43.19
N PHE A 59 15.67 -29.01 -42.08
CA PHE A 59 16.66 -29.52 -41.13
C PHE A 59 16.67 -31.05 -41.11
N ILE A 60 17.57 -31.65 -41.90
CA ILE A 60 17.89 -33.08 -41.77
C ILE A 60 18.72 -33.27 -40.49
N LEU A 61 18.03 -33.37 -39.35
CA LEU A 61 18.61 -33.86 -38.10
C LEU A 61 18.65 -35.38 -38.16
N ASP A 62 19.85 -35.95 -38.19
CA ASP A 62 20.06 -37.40 -38.24
C ASP A 62 19.85 -38.03 -36.84
N ILE A 63 18.57 -38.08 -36.43
CA ILE A 63 18.12 -38.47 -35.08
C ILE A 63 18.48 -39.93 -34.74
N PHE A 64 18.78 -40.77 -35.74
CA PHE A 64 19.04 -42.20 -35.57
C PHE A 64 20.39 -42.68 -36.16
N ASP A 65 21.43 -41.84 -36.11
CA ASP A 65 22.82 -42.22 -36.43
C ASP A 65 23.46 -43.12 -35.32
N ILE A 66 22.77 -44.21 -34.99
CA ILE A 66 23.13 -45.18 -33.94
C ILE A 66 24.16 -46.18 -34.46
N ASP A 67 24.05 -46.63 -35.71
CA ASP A 67 24.84 -47.76 -36.22
C ASP A 67 26.23 -47.39 -36.76
N THR A 68 26.45 -46.18 -37.28
CA THR A 68 27.79 -45.77 -37.76
C THR A 68 28.77 -45.60 -36.58
N LYS A 69 28.34 -44.90 -35.52
CA LYS A 69 29.16 -44.65 -34.32
C LYS A 69 29.41 -45.91 -33.50
N ILE A 70 28.51 -46.91 -33.52
CA ILE A 70 28.74 -48.21 -32.89
C ILE A 70 29.99 -48.92 -33.44
N ASN A 71 30.30 -48.77 -34.74
CA ASN A 71 31.50 -49.36 -35.33
C ASN A 71 32.79 -48.58 -34.98
N ASN A 72 32.74 -47.25 -34.89
CA ASN A 72 33.88 -46.45 -34.42
C ASN A 72 34.19 -46.71 -32.93
N ILE A 73 33.16 -46.93 -32.10
CA ILE A 73 33.34 -47.31 -30.69
C ILE A 73 34.01 -48.70 -30.56
N LYS A 74 33.75 -49.65 -31.47
CA LYS A 74 34.48 -50.95 -31.46
C LYS A 74 35.99 -50.79 -31.70
N GLN A 75 36.41 -49.76 -32.44
CA GLN A 75 37.83 -49.47 -32.68
C GLN A 75 38.48 -48.70 -31.51
N HIS A 76 37.80 -47.69 -30.96
CA HIS A 76 38.28 -46.95 -29.77
C HIS A 76 38.29 -47.77 -28.47
N SER A 77 37.40 -48.76 -28.34
CA SER A 77 37.31 -49.68 -27.19
C SER A 77 38.57 -50.52 -26.96
N LYS A 78 39.54 -50.56 -27.89
CA LYS A 78 40.85 -51.19 -27.66
C LYS A 78 41.89 -50.27 -26.99
N LYS A 79 41.60 -48.99 -26.80
CA LYS A 79 42.54 -48.01 -26.21
C LYS A 79 42.06 -47.36 -24.92
N ASN A 80 40.75 -47.16 -24.72
CA ASN A 80 40.21 -46.61 -23.48
C ASN A 80 39.33 -47.66 -22.79
N ALA A 81 39.81 -48.21 -21.67
CA ALA A 81 39.05 -49.16 -20.85
C ALA A 81 38.06 -48.49 -19.88
N ASP A 82 38.16 -47.16 -19.73
CA ASP A 82 37.55 -46.42 -18.61
C ASP A 82 36.13 -45.88 -18.87
N GLU A 83 35.60 -45.96 -20.10
CA GLU A 83 34.17 -45.74 -20.32
C GLU A 83 33.38 -47.00 -19.90
N ALA A 84 32.96 -47.03 -18.63
CA ALA A 84 32.20 -48.13 -18.03
C ALA A 84 30.81 -48.33 -18.67
N LEU A 85 30.78 -49.09 -19.78
CA LEU A 85 29.56 -49.49 -20.51
C LEU A 85 28.94 -50.75 -19.90
N PHE A 86 27.98 -50.60 -18.98
CA PHE A 86 27.25 -51.76 -18.45
C PHE A 86 26.27 -52.33 -19.48
N LYS A 87 26.07 -53.65 -19.45
CA LYS A 87 25.17 -54.37 -20.36
C LYS A 87 23.84 -54.63 -19.66
N ARG A 88 22.75 -54.06 -20.15
CA ARG A 88 21.39 -54.33 -19.67
C ARG A 88 20.64 -55.22 -20.66
N LYS A 89 19.95 -56.26 -20.17
CA LYS A 89 18.93 -56.96 -20.94
C LYS A 89 17.69 -56.05 -21.00
N VAL A 90 17.22 -55.78 -22.21
CA VAL A 90 16.05 -54.94 -22.49
C VAL A 90 15.16 -55.71 -23.46
N GLU A 91 13.88 -55.82 -23.13
CA GLU A 91 12.90 -56.42 -24.02
C GLU A 91 12.32 -55.36 -24.95
N ILE A 92 12.41 -55.61 -26.26
CA ILE A 92 11.87 -54.73 -27.29
C ILE A 92 11.06 -55.62 -28.24
N ASN A 93 9.76 -55.33 -28.38
CA ASN A 93 8.82 -56.07 -29.24
C ASN A 93 8.87 -57.60 -29.02
N GLY A 94 8.86 -58.03 -27.75
CA GLY A 94 8.89 -59.46 -27.37
C GLY A 94 10.23 -60.17 -27.59
N LYS A 95 11.32 -59.43 -27.86
CA LYS A 95 12.67 -59.99 -28.02
C LYS A 95 13.63 -59.39 -26.99
N THR A 96 14.24 -60.25 -26.18
CA THR A 96 15.27 -59.85 -25.22
C THR A 96 16.57 -59.52 -25.94
N CYS A 97 16.90 -58.23 -26.03
CA CYS A 97 18.18 -57.76 -26.57
C CYS A 97 19.12 -57.33 -25.42
N THR A 98 20.43 -57.40 -25.63
CA THR A 98 21.40 -56.85 -24.66
C THR A 98 21.97 -55.55 -25.23
N ARG A 99 21.70 -54.43 -24.59
CA ARG A 99 22.19 -53.11 -24.98
C ARG A 99 23.32 -52.65 -24.05
N ARG A 100 24.29 -51.92 -24.60
CA ARG A 100 25.30 -51.20 -23.84
C ARG A 100 24.70 -49.86 -23.41
N CYS A 101 24.64 -49.62 -22.11
CA CYS A 101 24.18 -48.35 -21.55
C CYS A 101 25.40 -47.46 -21.27
N ARG A 102 25.36 -46.19 -21.70
CA ARG A 102 26.36 -45.20 -21.30
C ARG A 102 25.97 -44.69 -19.92
N ILE A 103 26.92 -44.70 -18.97
CA ILE A 103 26.74 -44.03 -17.69
C ILE A 103 26.79 -42.53 -17.96
N MET A 104 25.78 -41.79 -17.52
CA MET A 104 25.86 -40.32 -17.50
C MET A 104 26.81 -39.91 -16.37
N PRO A 105 27.74 -38.96 -16.60
CA PRO A 105 28.64 -38.50 -15.55
C PRO A 105 27.81 -37.91 -14.40
N TYR A 106 28.29 -38.08 -13.16
CA TYR A 106 27.68 -37.45 -12.00
C TYR A 106 27.73 -35.93 -12.14
N ILE A 107 26.60 -35.28 -11.90
CA ILE A 107 26.47 -33.82 -11.83
C ILE A 107 26.06 -33.51 -10.40
N GLU A 108 26.85 -32.67 -9.72
CA GLU A 108 26.57 -32.25 -8.35
C GLU A 108 25.27 -31.41 -8.31
N PRO A 109 24.26 -31.80 -7.50
CA PRO A 109 23.00 -31.06 -7.42
C PRO A 109 23.17 -29.79 -6.59
N ILE A 110 22.59 -28.69 -7.07
CA ILE A 110 22.46 -27.46 -6.27
C ILE A 110 21.36 -27.62 -5.20
N PRO A 111 21.44 -26.90 -4.06
CA PRO A 111 20.41 -26.99 -3.03
C PRO A 111 19.04 -26.48 -3.52
N THR A 112 17.97 -27.10 -3.02
CA THR A 112 16.58 -26.76 -3.41
C THR A 112 16.24 -25.29 -3.11
N LEU A 113 15.64 -24.61 -4.08
CA LEU A 113 15.17 -23.23 -3.95
C LEU A 113 13.82 -23.04 -4.66
N TYR A 114 12.79 -22.64 -3.92
CA TYR A 114 11.53 -22.18 -4.48
C TYR A 114 11.67 -20.76 -5.03
N ALA A 115 10.92 -20.45 -6.10
CA ALA A 115 10.89 -19.11 -6.68
C ALA A 115 10.35 -18.07 -5.67
N TRP A 116 10.91 -16.86 -5.69
CA TRP A 116 10.53 -15.77 -4.79
C TRP A 116 10.73 -14.40 -5.44
N ALA A 117 9.94 -13.40 -5.02
CA ALA A 117 10.03 -12.05 -5.57
C ALA A 117 10.96 -11.13 -4.73
N PRO A 118 11.89 -10.38 -5.35
CA PRO A 118 12.79 -9.49 -4.64
C PRO A 118 12.13 -8.18 -4.18
N LEU A 119 12.32 -7.84 -2.91
CA LEU A 119 11.84 -6.64 -2.23
C LEU A 119 13.01 -5.73 -1.82
N GLN A 120 12.72 -4.43 -1.75
CA GLN A 120 13.62 -3.42 -1.14
C GLN A 120 13.02 -2.79 0.13
N LYS A 121 11.73 -3.06 0.39
CA LYS A 121 10.94 -2.68 1.55
C LYS A 121 9.85 -3.73 1.74
N ASN A 122 9.35 -3.85 2.96
CA ASN A 122 8.17 -4.65 3.28
C ASN A 122 6.94 -4.25 2.44
N ILE A 123 6.01 -5.19 2.27
CA ILE A 123 4.67 -4.96 1.72
C ILE A 123 3.63 -5.56 2.67
N LEU A 124 2.51 -4.90 2.91
CA LEU A 124 1.37 -5.39 3.69
C LEU A 124 0.46 -6.23 2.79
N VAL A 125 0.30 -7.50 3.16
CA VAL A 125 -0.59 -8.47 2.52
C VAL A 125 -1.79 -8.70 3.44
N ASP A 126 -2.97 -8.92 2.86
CA ASP A 126 -4.18 -9.24 3.62
C ASP A 126 -4.27 -10.76 3.81
N ASP A 127 -4.95 -11.19 4.86
CA ASP A 127 -5.02 -12.59 5.28
C ASP A 127 -5.82 -13.46 4.28
N GLU A 128 -5.39 -14.70 4.07
CA GLU A 128 -5.96 -15.60 3.06
C GLU A 128 -7.21 -16.30 3.63
N ALA A 129 -8.41 -15.73 3.43
CA ALA A 129 -9.67 -16.27 3.97
C ALA A 129 -10.13 -17.64 3.41
N VAL A 130 -9.39 -18.23 2.46
CA VAL A 130 -9.65 -19.50 1.78
C VAL A 130 -8.29 -20.13 1.43
N LEU A 131 -8.09 -21.42 1.73
CA LEU A 131 -6.87 -22.13 1.37
C LEU A 131 -6.78 -22.27 -0.16
N PRO A 132 -5.77 -21.67 -0.84
CA PRO A 132 -5.74 -21.63 -2.31
C PRO A 132 -5.33 -22.97 -2.95
N ASN A 133 -4.60 -23.81 -2.24
CA ASN A 133 -4.20 -25.15 -2.66
C ASN A 133 -3.76 -26.00 -1.46
N ILE A 134 -4.08 -27.29 -1.47
CA ILE A 134 -3.54 -28.25 -0.48
C ILE A 134 -2.07 -28.55 -0.85
N PRO A 135 -1.09 -28.35 0.06
CA PRO A 135 0.31 -28.66 -0.22
C PRO A 135 0.51 -30.15 -0.50
N TYR A 136 0.99 -30.49 -1.71
CA TYR A 136 1.45 -31.85 -1.98
C TYR A 136 2.78 -32.08 -1.24
N VAL A 137 2.80 -33.09 -0.38
CA VAL A 137 4.00 -33.60 0.28
C VAL A 137 4.22 -35.02 -0.24
N ASP A 138 5.46 -35.32 -0.61
CA ASP A 138 5.84 -36.62 -1.15
C ASP A 138 5.75 -37.70 -0.06
N ASP A 139 4.90 -38.71 -0.32
CA ASP A 139 4.58 -39.83 0.57
C ASP A 139 5.83 -40.61 1.02
N GLU A 140 6.89 -40.65 0.20
CA GLU A 140 8.14 -41.35 0.53
C GLU A 140 8.99 -40.61 1.57
N THR A 141 8.85 -39.27 1.70
CA THR A 141 9.76 -38.44 2.52
C THR A 141 9.12 -37.90 3.80
N CYS A 142 7.81 -37.69 3.82
CA CYS A 142 7.07 -37.28 5.01
C CYS A 142 5.59 -37.67 4.86
N PRO A 143 5.20 -38.92 5.19
CA PRO A 143 3.83 -39.40 4.99
C PRO A 143 2.85 -38.45 5.64
N ILE A 144 1.84 -38.02 4.89
CA ILE A 144 0.84 -37.09 5.40
C ILE A 144 -0.05 -37.85 6.37
N ASP A 145 -0.04 -37.43 7.63
CA ASP A 145 -1.04 -37.86 8.60
C ASP A 145 -2.35 -37.15 8.25
N GLU A 146 -3.45 -37.89 8.13
CA GLU A 146 -4.79 -37.33 7.84
C GLU A 146 -5.13 -36.21 8.84
N ASN A 147 -4.67 -36.33 10.08
CA ASN A 147 -4.79 -35.31 11.12
C ASN A 147 -4.25 -33.93 10.69
N PHE A 148 -3.16 -33.88 9.91
CA PHE A 148 -2.58 -32.60 9.45
C PHE A 148 -3.38 -31.97 8.31
N ILE A 149 -3.98 -32.76 7.41
CA ILE A 149 -4.84 -32.21 6.36
C ILE A 149 -6.11 -31.66 7.02
N ASN A 150 -6.71 -32.43 7.92
CA ASN A 150 -7.89 -32.00 8.68
C ASN A 150 -7.58 -30.73 9.48
N GLU A 151 -6.51 -30.72 10.28
CA GLU A 151 -6.10 -29.53 11.03
C GLU A 151 -5.85 -28.33 10.10
N LEU A 152 -5.20 -28.53 8.94
CA LEU A 152 -4.95 -27.45 7.98
C LEU A 152 -6.27 -26.86 7.45
N VAL A 153 -7.22 -27.71 7.05
CA VAL A 153 -8.54 -27.32 6.51
C VAL A 153 -9.42 -26.65 7.59
N ASP A 154 -9.41 -27.17 8.82
CA ASP A 154 -10.12 -26.60 9.98
C ASP A 154 -9.76 -25.12 10.19
N ASN A 155 -8.47 -24.75 10.06
CA ASN A 155 -8.05 -23.35 10.28
C ASN A 155 -8.52 -22.36 9.21
N TYR A 156 -9.02 -22.85 8.06
CA TYR A 156 -9.61 -22.02 7.00
C TYR A 156 -11.15 -22.14 6.97
N ASP A 157 -11.79 -22.51 8.09
CA ASP A 157 -13.24 -22.75 8.22
C ASP A 157 -13.81 -23.72 7.16
N ASP A 158 -13.11 -24.82 6.85
CA ASP A 158 -13.45 -25.76 5.76
C ASP A 158 -13.46 -25.15 4.34
N LYS A 159 -12.84 -23.99 4.13
CA LYS A 159 -12.80 -23.32 2.82
C LYS A 159 -11.52 -23.64 2.06
N VAL A 160 -11.57 -24.68 1.24
CA VAL A 160 -10.54 -24.95 0.21
C VAL A 160 -11.02 -24.47 -1.15
N HIS A 161 -10.14 -23.80 -1.90
CA HIS A 161 -10.46 -23.31 -3.23
C HIS A 161 -10.78 -24.47 -4.20
N GLY A 162 -12.05 -24.55 -4.61
CA GLY A 162 -12.53 -25.46 -5.65
C GLY A 162 -13.35 -26.66 -5.17
N GLU A 163 -13.51 -26.87 -3.85
CA GLU A 163 -14.28 -28.01 -3.33
C GLU A 163 -15.80 -27.84 -3.44
N VAL A 164 -16.31 -26.61 -3.33
CA VAL A 164 -17.76 -26.34 -3.19
C VAL A 164 -18.32 -25.54 -4.37
N GLY A 165 -19.43 -26.02 -4.95
CA GLY A 165 -20.29 -25.29 -5.89
C GLY A 165 -20.10 -25.58 -7.38
N GLY A 166 -18.86 -25.86 -7.81
CA GLY A 166 -18.50 -25.92 -9.23
C GLY A 166 -18.30 -24.52 -9.85
N TYR A 167 -18.09 -24.46 -11.16
CA TYR A 167 -17.63 -23.24 -11.84
C TYR A 167 -18.71 -22.14 -11.96
N LEU A 168 -18.46 -20.97 -11.34
CA LEU A 168 -19.30 -19.74 -11.33
C LEU A 168 -20.10 -19.50 -12.63
N ASN A 169 -19.70 -18.66 -13.60
CA ASN A 169 -18.77 -17.53 -13.62
C ASN A 169 -19.49 -16.18 -13.33
N ASP A 170 -18.91 -15.03 -13.66
CA ASP A 170 -19.53 -13.70 -13.41
C ASP A 170 -20.85 -13.45 -14.16
N LEU A 171 -20.99 -13.94 -15.40
CA LEU A 171 -22.27 -13.84 -16.14
C LEU A 171 -23.32 -14.79 -15.56
N MET A 172 -22.91 -16.02 -15.25
CA MET A 172 -23.78 -17.01 -14.61
C MET A 172 -24.20 -16.59 -13.19
N MET A 173 -23.36 -15.85 -12.46
CA MET A 173 -23.65 -15.26 -11.16
C MET A 173 -24.77 -14.21 -11.25
N ILE A 174 -24.71 -13.34 -12.27
CA ILE A 174 -25.77 -12.36 -12.55
C ILE A 174 -27.09 -13.09 -12.85
N ASP A 175 -27.07 -14.08 -13.74
CA ASP A 175 -28.25 -14.89 -14.09
C ASP A 175 -28.81 -15.63 -12.87
N LEU A 176 -27.95 -16.18 -12.01
CA LEU A 176 -28.32 -16.91 -10.79
C LEU A 176 -29.02 -15.98 -9.79
N ILE A 177 -28.41 -14.86 -9.45
CA ILE A 177 -28.99 -13.87 -8.53
C ILE A 177 -30.31 -13.31 -9.09
N ASN A 178 -30.36 -13.03 -10.40
CA ASN A 178 -31.58 -12.57 -11.06
C ASN A 178 -32.69 -13.62 -11.11
N SER A 179 -32.37 -14.92 -11.17
CA SER A 179 -33.38 -15.98 -11.07
C SER A 179 -33.84 -16.19 -9.62
N LEU A 180 -32.93 -16.15 -8.65
CA LEU A 180 -33.24 -16.29 -7.22
C LEU A 180 -34.15 -15.16 -6.70
N LYS A 181 -33.93 -13.92 -7.15
CA LYS A 181 -34.79 -12.77 -6.80
C LYS A 181 -36.25 -12.94 -7.23
N LYS A 182 -36.56 -13.75 -8.26
CA LYS A 182 -37.95 -14.05 -8.67
C LYS A 182 -38.73 -14.83 -7.62
N TYR A 183 -38.04 -15.48 -6.67
CA TYR A 183 -38.64 -16.22 -5.56
C TYR A 183 -38.87 -15.35 -4.31
N GLN A 184 -38.51 -14.06 -4.33
CA GLN A 184 -38.92 -13.11 -3.29
C GLN A 184 -40.40 -12.75 -3.46
N THR A 185 -41.21 -13.05 -2.46
CA THR A 185 -42.65 -12.74 -2.43
C THR A 185 -42.97 -11.31 -1.97
N ASN A 186 -41.99 -10.56 -1.45
CA ASN A 186 -42.13 -9.15 -1.07
C ASN A 186 -40.84 -8.36 -1.37
N PRO A 187 -40.87 -7.35 -2.26
CA PRO A 187 -39.67 -6.64 -2.75
C PRO A 187 -39.11 -5.57 -1.79
N SER A 188 -39.59 -5.50 -0.55
CA SER A 188 -39.26 -4.42 0.42
C SER A 188 -38.41 -4.84 1.62
N SER A 189 -38.01 -6.12 1.71
CA SER A 189 -37.21 -6.63 2.84
C SER A 189 -35.72 -6.77 2.50
N SER A 190 -34.92 -5.81 2.98
CA SER A 190 -33.45 -5.81 2.84
C SER A 190 -32.77 -7.05 3.44
N GLN A 191 -33.43 -7.73 4.38
CA GLN A 191 -32.99 -9.01 4.96
C GLN A 191 -32.99 -10.16 3.94
N ILE A 192 -34.01 -10.32 3.09
CA ILE A 192 -34.07 -11.48 2.17
C ILE A 192 -33.03 -11.32 1.04
N ASP A 193 -32.77 -10.09 0.60
CA ASP A 193 -31.64 -9.82 -0.31
C ASP A 193 -30.31 -10.24 0.34
N SER A 194 -30.10 -9.98 1.63
CA SER A 194 -28.88 -10.37 2.34
C SER A 194 -28.69 -11.90 2.39
N ILE A 195 -29.76 -12.64 2.67
CA ILE A 195 -29.75 -14.12 2.72
C ILE A 195 -29.31 -14.72 1.37
N ILE A 196 -29.77 -14.16 0.23
CA ILE A 196 -29.39 -14.68 -1.09
C ILE A 196 -27.87 -14.57 -1.32
N PHE A 197 -27.26 -13.42 -1.02
CA PHE A 197 -25.81 -13.24 -1.18
C PHE A 197 -25.01 -14.14 -0.22
N GLU A 198 -25.47 -14.27 1.02
CA GLU A 198 -24.86 -15.11 2.05
C GLU A 198 -24.85 -16.59 1.65
N ARG A 199 -25.99 -17.13 1.21
CA ARG A 199 -26.08 -18.53 0.74
C ARG A 199 -25.32 -18.78 -0.56
N ILE A 200 -25.16 -17.77 -1.43
CA ILE A 200 -24.28 -17.87 -2.61
C ILE A 200 -22.81 -17.92 -2.17
N SER A 201 -22.35 -17.08 -1.24
CA SER A 201 -20.97 -17.14 -0.74
C SER A 201 -20.65 -18.45 0.00
N GLU A 202 -21.62 -19.06 0.68
CA GLU A 202 -21.45 -20.41 1.26
C GLU A 202 -21.40 -21.52 0.19
N THR A 203 -22.22 -21.40 -0.86
CA THR A 203 -22.27 -22.42 -1.93
C THR A 203 -21.08 -22.30 -2.89
N PHE A 204 -20.49 -21.11 -3.01
CA PHE A 204 -19.37 -20.78 -3.89
C PHE A 204 -18.33 -19.92 -3.14
N PRO A 205 -17.55 -20.49 -2.21
CA PRO A 205 -16.57 -19.74 -1.41
C PRO A 205 -15.48 -19.07 -2.27
N ASP A 206 -15.22 -19.59 -3.47
CA ASP A 206 -14.30 -19.01 -4.47
C ASP A 206 -14.71 -17.59 -4.95
N ARG A 207 -15.97 -17.21 -4.73
CA ARG A 207 -16.51 -15.89 -5.13
C ARG A 207 -16.28 -14.79 -4.10
N GLY A 208 -15.75 -15.13 -2.92
CA GLY A 208 -15.59 -14.21 -1.80
C GLY A 208 -16.82 -14.16 -0.89
N ASN A 209 -16.78 -13.25 0.09
CA ASN A 209 -17.83 -13.14 1.11
C ASN A 209 -19.12 -12.49 0.57
N SER A 210 -20.20 -12.58 1.36
CA SER A 210 -21.53 -12.02 1.01
C SER A 210 -21.50 -10.55 0.59
N LEU A 211 -20.61 -9.73 1.15
CA LEU A 211 -20.46 -8.31 0.78
C LEU A 211 -19.78 -8.17 -0.58
N GLU A 212 -18.69 -8.90 -0.82
CA GLU A 212 -17.96 -8.92 -2.11
C GLU A 212 -18.85 -9.38 -3.27
N VAL A 213 -19.60 -10.49 -3.09
CA VAL A 213 -20.55 -10.97 -4.10
C VAL A 213 -21.64 -9.93 -4.38
N LYS A 214 -22.12 -9.22 -3.36
CA LYS A 214 -23.14 -8.17 -3.47
C LYS A 214 -22.62 -6.92 -4.17
N GLU A 215 -21.40 -6.49 -3.87
CA GLU A 215 -20.74 -5.37 -4.56
C GLU A 215 -20.41 -5.72 -6.02
N LYS A 216 -19.92 -6.94 -6.28
CA LYS A 216 -19.66 -7.43 -7.64
C LYS A 216 -20.93 -7.53 -8.48
N TYR A 217 -22.03 -8.03 -7.92
CA TYR A 217 -23.32 -8.03 -8.61
C TYR A 217 -23.82 -6.61 -8.93
N ARG A 218 -23.66 -5.65 -7.99
CA ARG A 218 -24.00 -4.24 -8.24
C ARG A 218 -23.16 -3.62 -9.35
N SER A 219 -21.84 -3.85 -9.35
CA SER A 219 -20.93 -3.29 -10.35
C SER A 219 -21.22 -3.80 -11.77
N LEU A 220 -21.59 -5.08 -11.90
CA LEU A 220 -21.89 -5.71 -13.18
C LEU A 220 -23.30 -5.42 -13.70
N THR A 221 -24.32 -5.32 -12.84
CA THR A 221 -25.72 -5.15 -13.26
C THR A 221 -26.18 -3.71 -13.42
N GLN A 222 -25.52 -2.75 -12.77
CA GLN A 222 -25.92 -1.35 -12.77
C GLN A 222 -24.81 -0.38 -13.24
N PRO A 223 -24.07 -0.66 -14.34
CA PRO A 223 -22.97 0.20 -14.79
C PRO A 223 -23.42 1.60 -15.21
N SER A 224 -24.70 1.80 -15.53
CA SER A 224 -25.31 3.09 -15.87
C SER A 224 -25.85 3.86 -14.67
N LYS A 225 -26.37 3.20 -13.62
CA LYS A 225 -26.68 3.89 -12.35
C LYS A 225 -25.42 4.25 -11.59
N LEU A 226 -24.38 3.43 -11.65
CA LEU A 226 -23.02 3.78 -11.19
C LEU A 226 -22.39 4.97 -11.94
N LYS A 227 -22.97 5.40 -13.08
CA LYS A 227 -22.62 6.66 -13.76
C LYS A 227 -23.48 7.85 -13.34
N LEU A 228 -24.68 7.64 -12.82
CA LEU A 228 -25.61 8.71 -12.40
C LEU A 228 -25.51 9.01 -10.90
N ASP A 229 -25.31 7.98 -10.08
CA ASP A 229 -24.90 8.05 -8.68
C ASP A 229 -23.36 8.14 -8.55
N SER A 230 -22.66 8.59 -9.61
CA SER A 230 -21.19 8.60 -9.63
C SER A 230 -20.60 9.70 -8.75
N GLU A 231 -20.08 9.31 -7.58
CA GLU A 231 -19.09 10.11 -6.85
C GLU A 231 -17.76 10.25 -7.63
N CYS A 232 -17.59 9.49 -8.72
CA CYS A 232 -16.47 9.59 -9.63
C CYS A 232 -16.54 10.89 -10.46
N ILE A 233 -15.67 11.83 -10.13
CA ILE A 233 -15.52 13.10 -10.83
C ILE A 233 -14.75 12.93 -12.15
N PRO A 234 -15.21 13.49 -13.29
CA PRO A 234 -14.51 13.37 -14.57
C PRO A 234 -13.13 14.05 -14.54
N ASN A 235 -12.22 13.58 -15.41
CA ASN A 235 -10.88 14.16 -15.48
C ASN A 235 -10.95 15.64 -15.94
N ILE A 236 -10.30 16.51 -15.17
CA ILE A 236 -10.21 17.95 -15.40
C ILE A 236 -9.52 18.32 -16.74
N ASP A 237 -8.66 17.44 -17.25
CA ASP A 237 -7.93 17.66 -18.50
C ASP A 237 -8.70 17.22 -19.77
N GLN A 238 -9.93 16.67 -19.63
CA GLN A 238 -10.70 16.17 -20.77
C GLN A 238 -11.62 17.25 -21.39
N PRO A 239 -11.65 17.41 -22.73
CA PRO A 239 -12.39 18.48 -23.40
C PRO A 239 -13.93 18.35 -23.31
N ASP A 240 -14.45 17.16 -23.00
CA ASP A 240 -15.89 16.87 -22.90
C ASP A 240 -16.39 16.66 -21.45
N ALA A 241 -15.72 17.24 -20.45
CA ALA A 241 -16.14 17.21 -19.04
C ALA A 241 -17.43 18.03 -18.72
N LYS A 242 -18.41 18.03 -19.64
CA LYS A 242 -19.64 18.84 -19.63
C LYS A 242 -20.72 18.38 -18.64
N GLN A 243 -20.51 17.29 -17.89
CA GLN A 243 -21.60 16.60 -17.18
C GLN A 243 -21.68 16.86 -15.66
N ASN A 244 -20.74 17.56 -15.02
CA ASN A 244 -20.90 17.89 -13.59
C ASN A 244 -20.22 19.21 -13.14
N THR A 245 -20.77 20.35 -13.55
CA THR A 245 -20.28 21.70 -13.15
C THR A 245 -20.45 21.99 -11.65
N ASN A 246 -21.30 21.24 -10.94
CA ASN A 246 -21.64 21.52 -9.54
C ASN A 246 -20.79 20.78 -8.50
N ALA A 247 -19.83 19.95 -8.92
CA ALA A 247 -18.90 19.26 -8.01
C ALA A 247 -18.21 20.25 -7.04
N ASN A 248 -18.19 19.93 -5.75
CA ASN A 248 -17.55 20.74 -4.72
C ASN A 248 -16.03 20.42 -4.62
N ARG A 249 -15.28 21.23 -3.87
CA ARG A 249 -13.81 21.05 -3.71
C ARG A 249 -13.45 19.66 -3.17
N GLU A 250 -14.22 19.13 -2.23
CA GLU A 250 -13.92 17.85 -1.57
C GLU A 250 -14.16 16.66 -2.50
N GLN A 251 -15.21 16.72 -3.34
CA GLN A 251 -15.47 15.76 -4.41
C GLN A 251 -14.36 15.79 -5.47
N ILE A 252 -13.96 16.97 -5.95
CA ILE A 252 -12.88 17.11 -6.95
C ILE A 252 -11.55 16.56 -6.40
N MET A 253 -11.26 16.82 -5.12
CA MET A 253 -10.05 16.32 -4.47
C MET A 253 -10.19 14.90 -3.90
N HIS A 254 -11.35 14.25 -4.01
CA HIS A 254 -11.66 13.02 -3.26
C HIS A 254 -10.63 11.93 -3.51
N SER A 255 -10.37 11.57 -4.76
CA SER A 255 -9.41 10.51 -5.12
C SER A 255 -8.01 10.82 -4.61
N PHE A 256 -7.58 12.09 -4.71
CA PHE A 256 -6.28 12.52 -4.21
C PHE A 256 -6.20 12.47 -2.67
N HIS A 257 -7.27 12.81 -1.98
CA HIS A 257 -7.36 12.80 -0.52
C HIS A 257 -7.46 11.36 0.03
N THR A 258 -8.30 10.51 -0.56
CA THR A 258 -8.57 9.15 -0.10
C THR A 258 -7.41 8.19 -0.37
N LEU A 259 -6.76 8.28 -1.54
CA LEU A 259 -5.71 7.32 -1.94
C LEU A 259 -4.31 7.75 -1.49
N PHE A 260 -4.07 9.02 -1.15
CA PHE A 260 -2.72 9.49 -0.82
C PHE A 260 -2.26 9.10 0.59
N CYS A 261 -1.21 8.29 0.67
CA CYS A 261 -0.53 8.01 1.92
C CYS A 261 0.44 9.14 2.31
N ARG A 262 0.12 9.86 3.38
CA ARG A 262 0.93 10.95 3.94
C ARG A 262 2.25 10.49 4.59
N ARG A 263 2.36 9.20 4.95
CA ARG A 263 3.58 8.56 5.51
C ARG A 263 4.66 8.32 4.46
N CYS A 264 4.30 7.78 3.29
CA CYS A 264 5.27 7.38 2.25
C CYS A 264 5.17 8.15 0.92
N PHE A 265 4.24 9.11 0.81
CA PHE A 265 4.05 10.00 -0.35
C PHE A 265 3.71 9.26 -1.65
N LYS A 266 2.88 8.22 -1.55
CA LYS A 266 2.36 7.44 -2.69
C LYS A 266 0.84 7.36 -2.64
N TYR A 267 0.22 7.27 -3.81
CA TYR A 267 -1.18 6.82 -3.92
C TYR A 267 -1.24 5.30 -3.77
N ASP A 268 -2.28 4.81 -3.10
CA ASP A 268 -2.58 3.39 -2.87
C ASP A 268 -1.36 2.57 -2.45
N CYS A 269 -0.79 2.91 -1.29
CA CYS A 269 0.52 2.40 -0.92
C CYS A 269 0.46 1.00 -0.30
N PHE A 270 1.34 0.11 -0.78
CA PHE A 270 1.48 -1.27 -0.32
C PHE A 270 1.84 -1.48 1.16
N ILE A 271 1.88 -0.47 2.04
CA ILE A 271 2.27 -0.62 3.46
C ILE A 271 1.21 -0.03 4.41
N HIS A 272 0.52 1.04 4.02
CA HIS A 272 -0.38 1.78 4.91
C HIS A 272 -1.79 1.84 4.33
N ARG A 273 -2.54 0.74 4.46
CA ARG A 273 -3.91 0.60 3.93
C ARG A 273 -4.99 1.32 4.74
N TYR A 274 -4.74 1.62 6.02
CA TYR A 274 -5.69 2.38 6.86
C TYR A 274 -5.82 3.82 6.38
N LYS A 275 -7.06 4.31 6.21
CA LYS A 275 -7.38 5.71 5.92
C LYS A 275 -6.66 6.62 6.93
N GLN A 276 -5.70 7.41 6.45
CA GLN A 276 -4.93 8.31 7.30
C GLN A 276 -5.75 9.59 7.54
N PRO A 277 -5.81 10.10 8.77
CA PRO A 277 -6.41 11.40 9.02
C PRO A 277 -5.57 12.45 8.29
N LEU A 278 -6.15 13.02 7.23
CA LEU A 278 -5.53 14.12 6.51
C LEU A 278 -5.43 15.34 7.44
N PRO A 279 -4.45 16.24 7.23
CA PRO A 279 -4.41 17.49 7.95
C PRO A 279 -5.72 18.24 7.77
N THR A 280 -6.51 18.35 8.83
CA THR A 280 -7.61 19.32 8.85
C THR A 280 -6.99 20.70 8.64
N ASN A 281 -7.73 21.62 8.01
CA ASN A 281 -7.19 22.93 7.63
C ASN A 281 -6.75 23.83 8.82
N THR A 282 -6.84 23.32 10.06
CA THR A 282 -6.42 23.93 11.32
C THR A 282 -4.90 24.18 11.36
N ASP A 283 -4.05 23.18 11.09
CA ASP A 283 -2.59 23.35 11.05
C ASP A 283 -2.13 24.10 9.78
N GLY A 284 -2.98 24.14 8.76
CA GLY A 284 -2.77 24.98 7.57
C GLY A 284 -2.82 26.49 7.86
N SER A 285 -3.51 26.92 8.93
CA SER A 285 -3.66 28.35 9.31
C SER A 285 -2.31 29.08 9.33
N LYS A 286 -1.35 28.58 10.11
CA LYS A 286 -0.03 29.20 10.33
C LYS A 286 0.85 29.33 9.07
N ASN A 287 0.54 28.60 8.00
CA ASN A 287 1.21 28.75 6.69
C ASN A 287 0.37 29.54 5.68
N ARG A 288 -0.96 29.55 5.81
CA ARG A 288 -1.83 30.46 5.06
C ARG A 288 -1.57 31.94 5.41
N ASP A 289 -1.03 32.20 6.60
CA ASP A 289 -0.62 33.54 7.06
C ASP A 289 0.71 34.02 6.41
N ASN A 290 1.46 33.13 5.73
CA ASN A 290 2.77 33.44 5.13
C ASN A 290 2.73 33.70 3.61
N ILE A 291 1.55 33.78 2.98
CA ILE A 291 1.42 34.17 1.56
C ILE A 291 1.41 35.70 1.48
N PRO A 292 2.44 36.36 0.91
CA PRO A 292 2.46 37.82 0.83
C PRO A 292 1.35 38.30 -0.12
N ILE A 293 0.51 39.20 0.38
CA ILE A 293 -0.47 39.91 -0.45
C ILE A 293 0.25 41.11 -1.09
N ASP A 294 0.91 40.88 -2.22
CA ASP A 294 1.48 41.98 -3.00
C ASP A 294 0.34 42.79 -3.65
N ASN A 295 0.10 44.00 -3.14
CA ASN A 295 -0.93 44.92 -3.61
C ASN A 295 -0.56 45.64 -4.93
N LYS A 296 0.46 45.17 -5.65
CA LYS A 296 0.82 45.70 -6.97
C LYS A 296 -0.08 45.09 -8.07
N PRO A 297 -0.49 45.89 -9.07
CA PRO A 297 -1.33 45.39 -10.15
C PRO A 297 -0.55 44.42 -11.04
N CYS A 298 -1.06 43.19 -11.20
CA CYS A 298 -0.37 42.12 -11.92
C CYS A 298 -0.33 42.26 -13.45
N SER A 299 -1.24 43.05 -14.02
CA SER A 299 -1.41 43.22 -15.48
C SER A 299 -2.18 44.52 -15.80
N GLN A 300 -2.55 44.73 -17.05
CA GLN A 300 -3.46 45.81 -17.46
C GLN A 300 -4.90 45.51 -16.99
N ASP A 301 -5.37 44.27 -17.14
CA ASP A 301 -6.68 43.77 -16.70
C ASP A 301 -6.69 43.30 -15.23
N CYS A 302 -6.08 44.08 -14.34
CA CYS A 302 -5.97 43.77 -12.92
C CYS A 302 -7.08 44.44 -12.11
N TYR A 303 -7.80 43.70 -11.26
CA TYR A 303 -8.92 44.21 -10.46
C TYR A 303 -8.57 45.46 -9.61
N LEU A 304 -7.33 45.53 -9.13
CA LEU A 304 -6.78 46.68 -8.38
C LEU A 304 -6.79 48.00 -9.17
N LYS A 305 -6.75 47.96 -10.51
CA LYS A 305 -6.80 49.16 -11.37
C LYS A 305 -8.22 49.69 -11.62
N ASN A 306 -9.24 48.89 -11.30
CA ASN A 306 -10.65 49.21 -11.57
C ASN A 306 -11.46 49.43 -10.27
N GLN A 307 -10.81 49.65 -9.12
CA GLN A 307 -11.50 49.73 -7.82
C GLN A 307 -12.58 50.81 -7.77
N ASP A 308 -12.33 52.01 -8.32
CA ASP A 308 -13.29 53.13 -8.30
C ASP A 308 -14.61 52.83 -9.04
N LEU A 309 -14.56 52.02 -10.12
CA LEU A 309 -15.76 51.56 -10.83
C LEU A 309 -16.43 50.38 -10.11
N ASN A 310 -15.64 49.48 -9.52
CA ASN A 310 -16.13 48.30 -8.83
C ASN A 310 -16.83 48.63 -7.49
N ASP A 311 -16.42 49.68 -6.78
CA ASP A 311 -17.11 50.16 -5.58
C ASP A 311 -18.45 50.85 -5.90
N SER A 312 -18.54 51.50 -7.07
CA SER A 312 -19.79 52.08 -7.57
C SER A 312 -20.88 51.02 -7.84
N LEU A 313 -20.46 49.83 -8.32
CA LEU A 313 -21.34 48.66 -8.52
C LEU A 313 -21.81 48.02 -7.19
N LYS A 314 -21.00 48.07 -6.12
CA LYS A 314 -21.41 47.61 -4.77
C LYS A 314 -22.54 48.47 -4.21
N SER A 315 -22.44 49.80 -4.39
CA SER A 315 -23.48 50.76 -3.99
C SER A 315 -24.83 50.50 -4.65
N THR A 316 -24.84 50.20 -5.96
CA THR A 316 -26.09 49.92 -6.70
C THR A 316 -26.74 48.59 -6.33
N ARG A 317 -25.95 47.55 -6.00
CA ARG A 317 -26.48 46.24 -5.57
C ARG A 317 -27.09 46.28 -4.16
N ASN A 318 -26.48 46.99 -3.22
CA ASN A 318 -27.02 47.11 -1.85
C ASN A 318 -28.34 47.89 -1.83
N LYS A 319 -28.51 48.92 -2.67
CA LYS A 319 -29.81 49.61 -2.83
C LYS A 319 -30.93 48.72 -3.37
N ARG A 320 -30.61 47.73 -4.22
CA ARG A 320 -31.63 46.77 -4.72
C ARG A 320 -32.07 45.76 -3.65
N LYS A 321 -31.18 45.35 -2.73
CA LYS A 321 -31.54 44.43 -1.63
C LYS A 321 -32.27 45.10 -0.45
N LEU A 322 -32.07 46.40 -0.21
CA LEU A 322 -32.83 47.10 0.83
C LEU A 322 -34.29 47.37 0.43
N ASN A 323 -34.57 47.61 -0.86
CA ASN A 323 -35.92 47.91 -1.34
C ASN A 323 -36.84 46.67 -1.51
N GLU A 324 -36.39 45.47 -1.14
CA GLU A 324 -37.22 44.25 -1.12
C GLU A 324 -37.69 43.83 0.29
N TYR A 325 -37.31 44.58 1.34
CA TYR A 325 -37.66 44.26 2.74
C TYR A 325 -38.63 45.23 3.43
N GLU A 326 -39.08 46.28 2.74
CA GLU A 326 -40.17 47.15 3.21
C GLU A 326 -41.32 47.17 2.20
N ASN A 327 -42.22 46.19 2.32
CA ASN A 327 -43.69 46.31 2.24
C ASN A 327 -44.34 44.96 1.88
N ASN A 328 -44.79 44.21 2.90
CA ASN A 328 -45.78 43.14 2.69
C ASN A 328 -46.59 42.87 3.97
N GLU A 329 -47.40 43.85 4.38
CA GLU A 329 -48.71 43.55 4.96
C GLU A 329 -49.80 44.00 3.99
N LYS A 330 -50.78 43.13 3.75
CA LYS A 330 -51.96 43.36 2.92
C LYS A 330 -53.12 42.72 3.66
N SER A 331 -54.19 43.45 3.99
CA SER A 331 -55.37 43.61 3.12
C SER A 331 -56.55 44.19 3.93
N PRO A 332 -57.67 44.64 3.31
CA PRO A 332 -57.87 45.21 1.97
C PRO A 332 -58.85 46.43 1.94
N LYS A 333 -59.23 46.87 0.71
CA LYS A 333 -60.33 47.79 0.28
C LYS A 333 -59.87 49.25 0.04
N ARG A 334 -60.35 49.99 -0.97
CA ARG A 334 -61.27 49.70 -2.11
C ARG A 334 -61.16 50.85 -3.13
N LEU A 335 -61.23 50.57 -4.46
CA LEU A 335 -61.66 51.50 -5.54
C LEU A 335 -60.79 52.78 -5.73
N SER A 336 -60.70 53.47 -6.88
CA SER A 336 -61.04 53.22 -8.29
C SER A 336 -60.47 54.39 -9.12
N GLY A 337 -60.05 54.20 -10.37
CA GLY A 337 -59.73 55.30 -11.29
C GLY A 337 -58.57 55.00 -12.25
N GLN A 338 -58.77 55.25 -13.54
CA GLN A 338 -57.81 54.98 -14.62
C GLN A 338 -57.26 56.27 -15.24
N LYS A 339 -56.26 56.11 -16.13
CA LYS A 339 -55.74 57.06 -17.16
C LYS A 339 -54.75 58.13 -16.64
N SER A 340 -53.69 58.52 -17.38
CA SER A 340 -53.21 58.09 -18.71
C SER A 340 -51.75 58.53 -19.02
N GLU A 341 -51.02 57.67 -19.73
CA GLU A 341 -50.03 57.88 -20.83
C GLU A 341 -48.91 58.97 -20.86
N ALA A 342 -47.89 58.67 -21.69
CA ALA A 342 -46.68 59.44 -22.09
C ALA A 342 -45.66 59.68 -20.95
N GLY A 343 -44.37 59.32 -21.03
CA GLY A 343 -43.34 59.43 -22.08
C GLY A 343 -42.10 60.05 -21.38
N CYS A 344 -40.82 59.80 -21.64
CA CYS A 344 -40.08 59.27 -22.78
C CYS A 344 -38.87 58.42 -22.29
N GLU A 345 -38.02 57.98 -23.22
CA GLU A 345 -36.85 57.09 -23.05
C GLU A 345 -35.71 57.73 -22.21
N ILE A 346 -34.69 57.01 -21.73
CA ILE A 346 -33.56 56.46 -22.51
C ILE A 346 -33.14 55.08 -21.97
N LYS A 347 -33.02 54.09 -22.86
CA LYS A 347 -32.37 52.80 -22.57
C LYS A 347 -30.85 52.94 -22.66
N LEU A 348 -30.13 52.49 -21.62
CA LEU A 348 -28.73 52.09 -21.71
C LEU A 348 -28.56 50.74 -21.01
N GLU A 349 -28.60 49.66 -21.80
CA GLU A 349 -28.34 48.30 -21.32
C GLU A 349 -26.83 48.10 -21.06
N PRO A 350 -26.41 47.67 -19.86
CA PRO A 350 -25.03 47.23 -19.67
C PRO A 350 -24.82 45.89 -20.37
N LYS A 351 -23.99 45.88 -21.42
CA LYS A 351 -23.57 44.66 -22.13
C LYS A 351 -22.73 43.75 -21.23
N VAL A 352 -23.40 42.97 -20.37
CA VAL A 352 -22.77 41.83 -19.70
C VAL A 352 -22.52 40.75 -20.76
N LYS A 353 -21.26 40.61 -21.19
CA LYS A 353 -20.84 39.39 -21.89
C LYS A 353 -21.01 38.23 -20.91
N THR A 354 -21.95 37.33 -21.19
CA THR A 354 -22.11 36.07 -20.46
C THR A 354 -20.91 35.17 -20.77
N GLU A 355 -19.83 35.39 -20.03
CA GLU A 355 -18.58 34.69 -20.27
C GLU A 355 -18.69 33.22 -19.83
N ILE A 356 -18.40 32.31 -20.76
CA ILE A 356 -18.48 30.88 -20.51
C ILE A 356 -17.27 30.44 -19.67
N TRP A 357 -17.55 29.75 -18.57
CA TRP A 357 -16.57 29.06 -17.76
C TRP A 357 -16.65 27.55 -18.06
N THR A 358 -15.50 26.95 -18.36
CA THR A 358 -15.41 25.51 -18.53
C THR A 358 -15.49 24.80 -17.18
N TYR A 359 -15.81 23.50 -17.21
CA TYR A 359 -15.72 22.64 -16.03
C TYR A 359 -14.32 22.71 -15.41
N SER A 360 -13.27 22.63 -16.23
CA SER A 360 -11.87 22.63 -15.81
C SER A 360 -11.48 23.91 -15.09
N GLU A 361 -11.86 25.09 -15.62
CA GLU A 361 -11.62 26.39 -14.97
C GLU A 361 -12.38 26.52 -13.65
N THR A 362 -13.64 26.08 -13.61
CA THR A 362 -14.48 26.09 -12.40
C THR A 362 -13.90 25.15 -11.32
N ALA A 363 -13.44 23.96 -11.70
CA ALA A 363 -12.84 23.00 -10.80
C ALA A 363 -11.47 23.49 -10.26
N LEU A 364 -10.60 24.01 -11.15
CA LEU A 364 -9.34 24.66 -10.74
C LEU A 364 -9.61 25.83 -9.80
N TYR A 365 -10.60 26.68 -10.08
CA TYR A 365 -10.99 27.78 -9.19
C TYR A 365 -11.39 27.26 -7.80
N LYS A 366 -12.34 26.30 -7.72
CA LYS A 366 -12.83 25.71 -6.46
C LYS A 366 -11.71 25.04 -5.64
N VAL A 367 -10.70 24.46 -6.30
CA VAL A 367 -9.54 23.84 -5.63
C VAL A 367 -8.50 24.88 -5.22
N LEU A 368 -8.19 25.86 -6.06
CA LEU A 368 -7.10 26.80 -5.80
C LEU A 368 -7.51 27.97 -4.91
N SER A 369 -8.78 28.43 -4.95
CA SER A 369 -9.19 29.64 -4.22
C SER A 369 -9.00 29.57 -2.70
N PRO A 370 -9.30 28.47 -1.97
CA PRO A 370 -9.06 28.41 -0.53
C PRO A 370 -7.57 28.24 -0.19
N THR A 371 -6.79 27.65 -1.11
CA THR A 371 -5.35 27.42 -0.97
C THR A 371 -4.56 28.72 -1.19
N LEU A 372 -4.97 29.52 -2.17
CA LEU A 372 -4.37 30.81 -2.55
C LEU A 372 -5.07 32.01 -1.91
N ARG A 373 -5.81 31.80 -0.81
CA ARG A 373 -6.46 32.85 0.01
C ARG A 373 -7.35 33.81 -0.79
N TYR A 374 -8.02 33.30 -1.83
CA TYR A 374 -8.88 34.08 -2.74
C TYR A 374 -8.16 35.24 -3.45
N ASN A 375 -6.83 35.17 -3.59
CA ASN A 375 -6.04 36.17 -4.32
C ASN A 375 -6.21 36.00 -5.84
N SER A 376 -6.98 36.89 -6.46
CA SER A 376 -7.30 36.87 -7.89
C SER A 376 -6.07 37.03 -8.81
N CYS A 377 -5.00 37.71 -8.38
CA CYS A 377 -3.74 37.80 -9.14
C CYS A 377 -3.04 36.43 -9.20
N LEU A 378 -2.94 35.73 -8.07
CA LEU A 378 -2.33 34.39 -8.00
C LEU A 378 -3.20 33.35 -8.71
N LEU A 379 -4.53 33.44 -8.57
CA LEU A 379 -5.47 32.57 -9.28
C LEU A 379 -5.39 32.76 -10.80
N ALA A 380 -5.30 33.99 -11.31
CA ALA A 380 -5.08 34.25 -12.74
C ALA A 380 -3.78 33.63 -13.25
N LYS A 381 -2.69 33.77 -12.48
CA LYS A 381 -1.39 33.16 -12.81
C LYS A 381 -1.43 31.63 -12.81
N ALA A 382 -2.28 31.01 -11.98
CA ALA A 382 -2.42 29.56 -11.87
C ALA A 382 -3.38 28.96 -12.91
N ILE A 383 -4.55 29.59 -13.15
CA ILE A 383 -5.56 29.14 -14.11
C ILE A 383 -5.14 29.46 -15.55
N ARG A 384 -4.43 30.57 -15.77
CA ARG A 384 -3.85 31.05 -17.05
C ARG A 384 -4.83 31.40 -18.17
N THR A 385 -6.00 30.78 -18.25
CA THR A 385 -7.02 31.04 -19.29
C THR A 385 -7.92 32.24 -18.97
N LYS A 386 -7.96 32.68 -17.71
CA LYS A 386 -8.75 33.83 -17.23
C LYS A 386 -7.86 34.94 -16.69
N THR A 387 -8.24 36.19 -16.93
CA THR A 387 -7.58 37.38 -16.39
C THR A 387 -7.91 37.58 -14.91
N CYS A 388 -7.16 38.48 -14.28
CA CYS A 388 -7.31 38.82 -12.88
C CYS A 388 -8.67 39.48 -12.58
N GLN A 389 -9.15 40.36 -13.47
CA GLN A 389 -10.51 40.93 -13.39
C GLN A 389 -11.60 39.84 -13.53
N GLN A 390 -11.49 38.95 -14.53
CA GLN A 390 -12.48 37.89 -14.76
C GLN A 390 -12.66 36.95 -13.55
N ILE A 391 -11.55 36.59 -12.89
CA ILE A 391 -11.60 35.78 -11.66
C ILE A 391 -12.20 36.55 -10.49
N TYR A 392 -11.89 37.85 -10.36
CA TYR A 392 -12.48 38.70 -9.32
C TYR A 392 -14.00 38.84 -9.50
N ASP A 393 -14.47 39.00 -10.74
CA ASP A 393 -15.90 39.09 -11.06
C ASP A 393 -16.64 37.77 -10.79
N TYR A 394 -16.04 36.64 -11.16
CA TYR A 394 -16.57 35.31 -10.88
C TYR A 394 -16.62 35.02 -9.37
N MET A 395 -15.60 35.44 -8.62
CA MET A 395 -15.54 35.31 -7.17
C MET A 395 -16.66 36.10 -6.48
N ILE A 396 -16.90 37.35 -6.87
CA ILE A 396 -18.01 38.17 -6.35
C ILE A 396 -19.39 37.57 -6.70
N GLN A 397 -19.51 36.91 -7.84
CA GLN A 397 -20.78 36.31 -8.29
C GLN A 397 -21.12 35.01 -7.56
N ASN A 398 -20.11 34.20 -7.19
CA ASN A 398 -20.33 32.83 -6.72
C ASN A 398 -19.94 32.58 -5.25
N ASP A 399 -19.02 33.35 -4.66
CA ASP A 399 -18.54 33.14 -3.28
C ASP A 399 -19.00 34.26 -2.32
N GLY A 400 -20.05 34.00 -1.53
CA GLY A 400 -20.54 34.95 -0.52
C GLY A 400 -19.50 35.31 0.56
N ASN A 401 -18.51 34.44 0.80
CA ASN A 401 -17.42 34.67 1.76
C ASN A 401 -16.31 35.59 1.23
N ALA A 402 -16.30 35.96 -0.06
CA ALA A 402 -15.31 36.87 -0.63
C ALA A 402 -15.30 38.26 0.04
N HIS A 403 -16.40 38.65 0.70
CA HIS A 403 -16.56 39.93 1.38
C HIS A 403 -15.88 40.03 2.76
N LEU A 404 -15.46 38.93 3.38
CA LEU A 404 -14.87 38.98 4.73
C LEU A 404 -13.37 39.32 4.73
N ASN A 405 -12.63 38.90 3.69
CA ASN A 405 -11.18 39.13 3.61
C ASN A 405 -10.79 40.59 3.27
N SER A 406 -11.73 41.49 2.96
CA SER A 406 -11.41 42.91 2.76
C SER A 406 -11.12 43.67 4.07
N ASN A 407 -11.51 43.12 5.22
CA ASN A 407 -11.20 43.70 6.52
C ASN A 407 -9.81 43.33 7.03
N ASP A 408 -9.28 42.15 6.66
CA ASP A 408 -7.89 41.77 6.95
C ASP A 408 -6.90 42.72 6.27
N THR A 409 -7.24 43.28 5.10
CA THR A 409 -6.45 44.32 4.43
C THR A 409 -6.27 45.60 5.26
N LYS A 410 -7.15 45.87 6.24
CA LYS A 410 -7.01 47.03 7.15
C LYS A 410 -6.18 46.72 8.41
N MET A 411 -6.10 45.47 8.86
CA MET A 411 -5.27 45.12 10.02
C MET A 411 -3.77 45.12 9.72
N VAL A 412 -3.37 44.92 8.45
CA VAL A 412 -1.94 44.97 8.06
C VAL A 412 -1.40 46.41 8.08
N ILE A 413 -2.21 47.42 7.73
CA ILE A 413 -1.79 48.84 7.63
C ILE A 413 -1.37 49.43 8.99
N GLN A 414 -1.86 48.90 10.12
CA GLN A 414 -1.47 49.38 11.45
C GLN A 414 -0.13 48.81 11.96
N VAL A 415 0.42 47.77 11.31
CA VAL A 415 1.67 47.13 11.76
C VAL A 415 2.91 47.78 11.15
N GLU A 416 2.80 48.35 9.94
CA GLU A 416 3.96 48.94 9.25
C GLU A 416 4.38 50.33 9.79
N ASN A 417 3.49 51.03 10.53
CA ASN A 417 3.77 52.37 11.08
C ASN A 417 4.36 52.38 12.51
N ASN A 418 4.58 51.21 13.14
CA ASN A 418 5.18 51.10 14.48
C ASN A 418 6.56 50.41 14.47
N PHE A 419 7.33 50.61 13.39
CA PHE A 419 8.74 50.21 13.31
C PHE A 419 9.67 51.34 13.77
N ASP A 420 9.53 51.78 15.03
CA ASP A 420 10.69 52.26 15.78
C ASP A 420 10.52 52.10 17.30
N THR A 421 11.62 51.79 17.97
CA THR A 421 11.74 51.64 19.44
C THR A 421 10.95 50.51 20.14
N GLU A 422 11.37 49.24 19.97
CA GLU A 422 11.54 48.35 21.15
C GLU A 422 12.51 47.18 20.90
N LYS A 423 13.46 46.95 21.82
CA LYS A 423 14.46 45.87 21.72
C LYS A 423 13.96 44.60 22.44
N PRO A 424 13.76 43.46 21.76
CA PRO A 424 13.27 42.25 22.41
C PRO A 424 14.35 41.59 23.31
N SER A 425 13.97 41.30 24.56
CA SER A 425 14.87 40.77 25.61
C SER A 425 15.26 39.30 25.36
N ARG A 426 16.42 39.08 24.74
CA ARG A 426 16.96 37.77 24.29
C ARG A 426 17.28 36.71 25.38
N ARG A 427 16.73 36.79 26.61
CA ARG A 427 17.17 35.95 27.76
C ARG A 427 16.22 34.84 28.23
N SER A 428 14.92 34.86 27.91
CA SER A 428 13.95 33.86 28.42
C SER A 428 13.79 32.59 27.56
N SER A 429 13.76 32.73 26.22
CA SER A 429 13.37 31.64 25.30
C SER A 429 14.39 30.50 25.14
N LYS A 430 15.65 30.70 25.54
CA LYS A 430 16.68 29.63 25.53
C LYS A 430 16.52 28.61 26.67
N LYS A 431 15.91 28.98 27.81
CA LYS A 431 15.72 28.04 28.94
C LYS A 431 14.64 26.99 28.66
N SER A 432 13.46 27.37 28.14
CA SER A 432 12.36 26.42 27.89
C SER A 432 12.63 25.39 26.79
N LYS A 433 13.36 25.77 25.72
CA LYS A 433 13.80 24.84 24.67
C LYS A 433 14.91 23.86 25.11
N LYS A 434 15.62 24.16 26.20
CA LYS A 434 16.64 23.28 26.79
C LYS A 434 16.00 22.26 27.73
N THR A 435 15.10 22.68 28.62
CA THR A 435 14.36 21.77 29.53
C THR A 435 13.44 20.79 28.78
N ARG A 436 12.74 21.22 27.73
CA ARG A 436 11.92 20.31 26.89
C ARG A 436 12.75 19.21 26.19
N SER A 437 14.02 19.47 25.88
CA SER A 437 14.93 18.49 25.26
C SER A 437 15.41 17.40 26.20
N ILE A 438 15.46 17.72 27.50
CA ILE A 438 15.82 16.76 28.56
C ILE A 438 14.62 15.83 28.79
N LYS A 439 13.39 16.36 28.74
CA LYS A 439 12.16 15.55 28.84
C LYS A 439 12.03 14.48 27.76
N SER A 440 12.41 14.73 26.50
CA SER A 440 12.35 13.70 25.46
C SER A 440 13.39 12.59 25.66
N HIS A 441 14.57 12.91 26.18
CA HIS A 441 15.57 11.90 26.56
C HIS A 441 15.15 11.13 27.81
N PHE A 442 14.51 11.78 28.78
CA PHE A 442 13.91 11.13 29.96
C PHE A 442 12.76 10.20 29.59
N MET A 443 11.86 10.61 28.69
CA MET A 443 10.78 9.76 28.15
C MET A 443 11.33 8.54 27.42
N ALA A 444 12.34 8.72 26.55
CA ALA A 444 13.02 7.62 25.85
C ALA A 444 13.70 6.64 26.83
N ARG A 445 14.34 7.17 27.88
CA ARG A 445 14.98 6.37 28.93
C ARG A 445 13.96 5.62 29.80
N LYS A 446 12.85 6.28 30.15
CA LYS A 446 11.74 5.66 30.88
C LYS A 446 11.13 4.51 30.07
N LEU A 447 10.84 4.72 28.79
CA LEU A 447 10.35 3.66 27.90
C LEU A 447 11.35 2.50 27.78
N HIS A 448 12.66 2.78 27.63
CA HIS A 448 13.69 1.74 27.63
C HIS A 448 13.73 0.95 28.95
N GLN A 449 13.55 1.60 30.10
CA GLN A 449 13.52 0.93 31.40
C GLN A 449 12.25 0.09 31.58
N GLU A 450 11.10 0.59 31.14
CA GLU A 450 9.80 -0.11 31.20
C GLU A 450 9.70 -1.29 30.22
N VAL A 451 10.53 -1.33 29.17
CA VAL A 451 10.55 -2.42 28.16
C VAL A 451 11.67 -3.43 28.40
N ASN A 452 12.86 -3.01 28.88
CA ASN A 452 14.05 -3.89 28.93
C ASN A 452 14.49 -4.30 30.35
N GLY A 453 13.97 -3.68 31.42
CA GLY A 453 14.48 -3.89 32.78
C GLY A 453 15.94 -3.42 32.97
N ASP A 454 16.52 -3.72 34.13
CA ASP A 454 17.87 -3.25 34.52
C ASP A 454 19.02 -4.22 34.11
N GLY A 455 18.79 -5.10 33.13
CA GLY A 455 19.80 -6.03 32.58
C GLY A 455 20.45 -5.53 31.28
N GLU A 456 21.75 -5.75 31.07
CA GLU A 456 22.46 -5.23 29.89
C GLU A 456 22.36 -6.11 28.63
N ASP A 457 21.90 -7.37 28.73
CA ASP A 457 22.00 -8.37 27.66
C ASP A 457 20.66 -8.92 27.10
N HIS A 458 19.50 -8.37 27.52
CA HIS A 458 18.21 -8.75 26.91
C HIS A 458 17.92 -7.94 25.65
N GLU A 459 18.07 -8.57 24.49
CA GLU A 459 17.63 -8.04 23.19
C GLU A 459 16.08 -8.01 23.10
N ALA A 460 15.46 -6.99 23.71
CA ALA A 460 14.05 -6.60 23.63
C ALA A 460 13.16 -7.53 22.78
N ASP A 461 12.45 -8.46 23.43
CA ASP A 461 11.48 -9.31 22.73
C ASP A 461 10.39 -8.46 22.07
N SER A 462 10.16 -8.70 20.78
CA SER A 462 9.16 -7.97 19.96
C SER A 462 7.74 -8.03 20.52
N ALA A 463 7.46 -8.96 21.43
CA ALA A 463 6.16 -9.33 22.01
C ALA A 463 5.52 -8.30 22.96
N TRP A 464 6.05 -7.08 23.05
CA TRP A 464 5.53 -6.01 23.93
C TRP A 464 5.29 -4.67 23.22
N VAL A 465 5.52 -4.61 21.90
CA VAL A 465 5.40 -3.37 21.11
C VAL A 465 4.16 -3.44 20.22
N ASN A 466 3.31 -2.42 20.25
CA ASN A 466 2.14 -2.34 19.37
C ASN A 466 2.45 -1.49 18.13
N ASN A 467 1.82 -1.75 16.98
CA ASN A 467 2.07 -1.01 15.76
C ASN A 467 1.63 0.47 15.87
N TYR A 468 2.36 1.35 15.17
CA TYR A 468 2.09 2.79 15.19
C TYR A 468 1.00 3.20 14.19
N PHE A 469 -0.06 3.77 14.73
CA PHE A 469 -1.13 4.44 14.00
C PHE A 469 -1.22 5.92 14.42
N PRO A 470 -1.34 6.87 13.46
CA PRO A 470 -1.53 8.28 13.79
C PRO A 470 -2.81 8.53 14.57
N CYS A 471 -2.73 9.30 15.67
CA CYS A 471 -3.92 9.75 16.38
C CYS A 471 -4.54 10.99 15.73
N ASP A 472 -5.87 11.03 15.74
CA ASP A 472 -6.67 12.20 15.45
C ASP A 472 -7.83 12.27 16.47
N HIS A 473 -7.99 13.45 17.07
CA HIS A 473 -8.95 13.74 18.14
C HIS A 473 -9.03 15.27 18.30
N PRO A 474 -9.72 15.97 17.37
CA PRO A 474 -9.71 17.43 17.32
C PRO A 474 -10.26 18.05 18.61
N GLY A 475 -9.59 19.11 19.09
CA GLY A 475 -9.92 19.79 20.35
C GLY A 475 -9.33 19.14 21.61
N GLU A 476 -9.07 17.83 21.61
CA GLU A 476 -8.61 17.08 22.78
C GLU A 476 -7.07 16.92 22.84
N PRO A 477 -6.44 16.97 24.03
CA PRO A 477 -5.02 16.65 24.21
C PRO A 477 -4.76 15.13 24.16
N CYS A 478 -3.51 14.73 23.89
CA CYS A 478 -3.12 13.33 24.01
C CYS A 478 -3.01 12.93 25.49
N ASN A 479 -4.12 12.41 26.05
CA ASN A 479 -4.24 11.82 27.39
C ASN A 479 -4.44 10.29 27.26
N ASP A 480 -4.90 9.62 28.32
CA ASP A 480 -5.09 8.16 28.37
C ASP A 480 -6.18 7.62 27.42
N LYS A 481 -6.97 8.50 26.78
CA LYS A 481 -7.89 8.14 25.69
C LYS A 481 -7.24 8.16 24.31
N CYS A 482 -6.01 8.68 24.19
CA CYS A 482 -5.31 8.78 22.92
C CYS A 482 -4.73 7.42 22.53
N ARG A 483 -5.08 6.91 21.33
CA ARG A 483 -4.56 5.65 20.79
C ARG A 483 -3.02 5.52 20.86
N CYS A 484 -2.28 6.62 20.64
CA CYS A 484 -0.81 6.56 20.78
C CYS A 484 -0.40 6.27 22.23
N VAL A 485 -1.00 6.95 23.21
CA VAL A 485 -0.69 6.76 24.65
C VAL A 485 -1.11 5.36 25.11
N GLN A 486 -2.31 4.90 24.72
CA GLN A 486 -2.82 3.56 25.03
C GLN A 486 -1.91 2.46 24.48
N ASN A 487 -1.47 2.59 23.22
CA ASN A 487 -0.55 1.64 22.58
C ASN A 487 0.92 1.80 23.05
N ARG A 488 1.20 2.66 24.05
CA ARG A 488 2.53 3.02 24.57
C ARG A 488 3.50 3.60 23.52
N ASN A 489 2.94 4.19 22.47
CA ASN A 489 3.65 4.78 21.34
C ASN A 489 3.77 6.31 21.47
N PHE A 490 4.90 6.85 21.01
CA PHE A 490 5.03 8.30 20.83
C PHE A 490 4.13 8.81 19.70
N CYS A 491 3.70 10.06 19.80
CA CYS A 491 3.02 10.75 18.69
C CYS A 491 4.05 11.21 17.65
N GLU A 492 3.96 10.70 16.42
CA GLU A 492 4.86 11.07 15.32
C GLU A 492 4.36 12.29 14.55
N LYS A 493 5.19 12.79 13.63
CA LYS A 493 4.87 13.87 12.66
C LYS A 493 3.60 13.64 11.81
N PHE A 494 3.03 12.43 11.83
CA PHE A 494 1.80 12.09 11.11
C PHE A 494 0.52 12.22 11.96
N CYS A 495 0.62 12.31 13.30
CA CYS A 495 -0.55 12.55 14.16
C CYS A 495 -1.11 13.97 13.96
N GLN A 496 -2.42 14.16 14.14
CA GLN A 496 -3.10 15.46 14.04
C GLN A 496 -3.21 16.23 15.37
N CYS A 497 -2.66 15.70 16.45
CA CYS A 497 -2.63 16.39 17.74
C CYS A 497 -1.70 17.62 17.74
N SER A 498 -1.87 18.55 18.69
CA SER A 498 -1.09 19.81 18.75
C SER A 498 0.43 19.62 18.51
N PRO A 499 1.10 20.51 17.75
CA PRO A 499 2.57 20.51 17.62
C PRO A 499 3.33 20.61 18.96
N ASP A 500 2.71 21.17 19.99
CA ASP A 500 3.25 21.26 21.36
C ASP A 500 2.91 20.03 22.24
N CYS A 501 2.22 19.01 21.70
CA CYS A 501 1.86 17.79 22.41
C CYS A 501 3.04 17.14 23.14
N ILE A 502 2.83 16.77 24.40
CA ILE A 502 3.87 16.26 25.31
C ILE A 502 4.34 14.86 24.87
N ASN A 503 3.44 14.03 24.34
CA ASN A 503 3.75 12.69 23.84
C ASN A 503 4.45 12.69 22.46
N ARG A 504 4.69 13.86 21.83
CA ARG A 504 5.37 13.90 20.52
C ARG A 504 6.87 13.63 20.67
N PHE A 505 7.39 12.67 19.89
CA PHE A 505 8.84 12.49 19.78
C PHE A 505 9.48 13.72 19.12
N ARG A 506 10.62 14.19 19.66
CA ARG A 506 11.22 15.49 19.30
C ARG A 506 12.50 15.42 18.47
N GLY A 507 12.92 14.22 18.07
CA GLY A 507 14.20 13.99 17.40
C GLY A 507 15.41 14.17 18.33
N CYS A 508 16.61 14.07 17.76
CA CYS A 508 17.86 14.33 18.46
C CYS A 508 18.45 15.70 18.12
N LYS A 509 19.38 16.17 18.97
CA LYS A 509 20.21 17.37 18.75
C LYS A 509 21.70 17.01 18.69
N CYS A 510 22.00 15.77 18.33
CA CYS A 510 23.35 15.27 18.12
C CYS A 510 23.98 15.99 16.93
N LYS A 511 25.32 16.10 16.90
CA LYS A 511 26.06 16.70 15.76
C LYS A 511 26.40 15.68 14.67
N SER A 512 26.51 14.40 15.04
CA SER A 512 27.06 13.32 14.21
C SER A 512 26.67 11.95 14.76
N GLN A 513 26.93 10.89 13.98
CA GLN A 513 26.89 9.46 14.33
C GLN A 513 25.54 8.91 14.84
N CYS A 514 25.07 9.33 16.01
CA CYS A 514 23.84 8.84 16.64
C CYS A 514 23.79 7.32 16.92
N ASN A 515 24.95 6.68 17.17
CA ASN A 515 25.10 5.23 17.36
C ASN A 515 25.34 4.80 18.83
N SER A 516 24.96 5.64 19.81
CA SER A 516 25.14 5.32 21.24
C SER A 516 23.97 5.81 22.09
N LYS A 517 23.86 5.28 23.33
CA LYS A 517 22.83 5.63 24.33
C LYS A 517 22.71 7.15 24.61
N HIS A 518 23.70 7.97 24.23
CA HIS A 518 23.64 9.45 24.25
C HIS A 518 22.61 10.05 23.27
N CYS A 519 22.32 9.38 22.16
CA CYS A 519 21.32 9.83 21.20
C CYS A 519 19.92 9.36 21.63
N PRO A 520 18.93 10.25 21.84
CA PRO A 520 17.57 9.85 22.22
C PRO A 520 16.86 9.01 21.15
N CYS A 521 17.25 9.09 19.86
CA CYS A 521 16.73 8.20 18.82
C CYS A 521 17.24 6.77 19.03
N PHE A 522 18.56 6.60 19.14
CA PHE A 522 19.20 5.30 19.35
C PHE A 522 18.76 4.64 20.66
N LEU A 523 18.70 5.41 21.74
CA LEU A 523 18.22 4.94 23.05
C LEU A 523 16.76 4.47 22.99
N ALA A 524 15.90 5.13 22.20
CA ALA A 524 14.52 4.72 21.99
C ALA A 524 14.35 3.60 20.95
N VAL A 525 15.44 3.00 20.44
CA VAL A 525 15.42 1.96 19.40
C VAL A 525 14.80 2.48 18.08
N ARG A 526 15.22 3.69 17.68
CA ARG A 526 14.70 4.41 16.50
C ARG A 526 15.79 4.97 15.63
N GLU A 527 15.54 4.99 14.32
CA GLU A 527 16.35 5.79 13.41
C GLU A 527 16.07 7.30 13.57
N CYS A 528 17.05 8.11 13.16
CA CYS A 528 16.94 9.57 13.17
C CYS A 528 16.02 10.05 12.03
N ASP A 529 14.82 10.48 12.43
CA ASP A 529 13.85 11.14 11.55
C ASP A 529 14.49 12.33 10.79
N PRO A 530 14.38 12.41 9.45
CA PRO A 530 14.96 13.49 8.65
C PRO A 530 14.29 14.86 8.86
N ASP A 531 13.01 14.89 9.23
CA ASP A 531 12.24 16.14 9.43
C ASP A 531 12.48 16.73 10.83
N LEU A 532 12.88 15.90 11.80
CA LEU A 532 13.11 16.31 13.19
C LEU A 532 14.61 16.45 13.55
N CYS A 533 15.47 15.55 13.08
CA CYS A 533 16.86 15.44 13.54
C CYS A 533 17.85 16.26 12.69
N THR A 534 17.48 17.51 12.38
CA THR A 534 18.22 18.38 11.43
C THR A 534 19.67 18.70 11.83
N GLY A 535 20.05 18.49 13.09
CA GLY A 535 21.40 18.73 13.59
C GLY A 535 22.43 17.62 13.34
N CYS A 536 22.01 16.37 13.16
CA CYS A 536 22.92 15.23 13.00
C CYS A 536 23.21 14.86 11.54
N GLY A 537 22.54 15.53 10.58
CA GLY A 537 22.65 15.25 9.16
C GLY A 537 21.72 14.15 8.62
N SER A 538 20.66 13.75 9.36
CA SER A 538 19.66 12.80 8.85
C SER A 538 18.91 13.34 7.61
N ASN A 539 18.82 14.66 7.49
CA ASN A 539 18.26 15.43 6.38
C ASN A 539 19.20 15.59 5.16
N ASN A 540 20.47 15.17 5.23
CA ASN A 540 21.42 15.35 4.13
C ASN A 540 21.28 14.24 3.07
N PHE A 541 20.37 14.40 2.12
CA PHE A 541 20.07 13.39 1.08
C PHE A 541 21.07 13.33 -0.09
N LYS A 542 22.06 14.24 -0.15
CA LYS A 542 22.87 14.50 -1.37
C LYS A 542 23.96 13.48 -1.71
N SER A 543 24.15 12.40 -0.94
CA SER A 543 25.15 11.37 -1.25
C SER A 543 24.74 10.00 -0.70
N LYS A 544 25.00 8.93 -1.47
CA LYS A 544 24.97 7.54 -1.00
C LYS A 544 26.15 7.26 -0.04
N ASN A 545 27.30 7.85 -0.33
CA ASN A 545 28.47 7.81 0.53
C ASN A 545 28.30 8.88 1.61
N LEU A 546 27.90 8.46 2.80
CA LEU A 546 27.76 9.32 3.97
C LEU A 546 29.10 9.99 4.32
N PRO A 547 29.20 11.33 4.36
CA PRO A 547 30.43 12.00 4.75
C PRO A 547 30.87 11.60 6.16
N TYR A 548 32.18 11.54 6.39
CA TYR A 548 32.74 11.27 7.71
C TYR A 548 32.16 12.26 8.74
N GLY A 549 31.59 11.75 9.84
CA GLY A 549 30.90 12.55 10.85
C GLY A 549 29.41 12.84 10.58
N SER A 550 28.78 12.23 9.58
CA SER A 550 27.32 12.25 9.46
C SER A 550 26.61 11.26 10.41
N CYS A 551 25.28 11.33 10.51
CA CYS A 551 24.48 10.33 11.23
C CYS A 551 24.55 8.97 10.53
N VAL A 552 24.82 7.90 11.28
CA VAL A 552 24.78 6.51 10.77
C VAL A 552 23.47 5.80 11.12
N ASN A 553 22.71 6.32 12.10
CA ASN A 553 21.40 5.81 12.53
C ASN A 553 20.26 6.20 11.56
N ILE A 554 20.46 5.93 10.27
CA ILE A 554 19.59 6.26 9.12
C ILE A 554 19.74 5.23 7.98
N ALA A 555 20.34 4.07 8.26
CA ALA A 555 20.72 3.08 7.27
C ALA A 555 19.51 2.33 6.69
N ILE A 556 18.52 1.99 7.51
CA ILE A 556 17.30 1.27 7.13
C ILE A 556 16.40 2.19 6.27
N GLN A 557 16.17 3.44 6.67
CA GLN A 557 15.35 4.38 5.89
C GLN A 557 15.96 4.75 4.53
N ARG A 558 17.29 4.67 4.39
CA ARG A 558 18.03 4.96 3.16
C ARG A 558 18.44 3.71 2.35
N GLY A 559 18.26 2.51 2.89
CA GLY A 559 18.68 1.26 2.24
C GLY A 559 20.20 1.10 2.10
N LEU A 560 20.98 1.61 3.06
CA LEU A 560 22.45 1.57 3.07
C LEU A 560 23.01 0.19 3.48
N ARG A 561 22.51 -0.87 2.85
CA ARG A 561 22.95 -2.24 3.11
C ARG A 561 24.34 -2.52 2.54
N LYS A 562 25.06 -3.44 3.18
CA LYS A 562 26.29 -4.08 2.68
C LYS A 562 26.00 -4.96 1.46
N HIS A 563 27.03 -5.32 0.71
CA HIS A 563 26.88 -6.23 -0.44
C HIS A 563 26.92 -7.71 -0.01
N LEU A 564 25.88 -8.46 -0.40
CA LEU A 564 25.66 -9.87 -0.03
C LEU A 564 25.77 -10.81 -1.23
N LEU A 565 26.42 -11.96 -1.04
CA LEU A 565 26.64 -13.03 -2.01
C LEU A 565 25.86 -14.28 -1.61
N LEU A 566 25.31 -15.02 -2.57
CA LEU A 566 24.54 -16.25 -2.34
C LEU A 566 25.38 -17.44 -2.80
N ALA A 567 25.53 -18.45 -1.95
CA ALA A 567 26.22 -19.71 -2.25
C ALA A 567 25.62 -20.85 -1.39
N PRO A 568 25.91 -22.13 -1.66
CA PRO A 568 25.56 -23.22 -0.74
C PRO A 568 26.13 -22.96 0.66
N SER A 569 25.34 -23.28 1.71
CA SER A 569 25.78 -23.15 3.11
C SER A 569 26.65 -24.32 3.53
N GLU A 570 27.57 -24.11 4.47
CA GLU A 570 28.29 -25.21 5.13
C GLU A 570 27.40 -25.99 6.13
N VAL A 571 26.27 -25.39 6.56
CA VAL A 571 25.32 -25.98 7.52
C VAL A 571 24.20 -26.73 6.78
N ALA A 572 23.38 -26.01 6.02
CA ALA A 572 22.26 -26.58 5.28
C ALA A 572 21.75 -25.65 4.17
N GLY A 573 21.45 -26.21 2.99
CA GLY A 573 20.77 -25.48 1.93
C GLY A 573 21.60 -24.33 1.34
N TRP A 574 20.99 -23.15 1.26
CA TRP A 574 21.62 -21.92 0.78
C TRP A 574 22.05 -21.03 1.97
N GLY A 575 23.24 -20.47 1.88
CA GLY A 575 23.78 -19.49 2.83
C GLY A 575 23.98 -18.12 2.19
N ILE A 576 24.11 -17.08 3.01
CA ILE A 576 24.44 -15.73 2.54
C ILE A 576 25.76 -15.26 3.13
N PHE A 577 26.62 -14.73 2.25
CA PHE A 577 28.01 -14.42 2.55
C PHE A 577 28.26 -12.93 2.35
N LEU A 578 29.10 -12.34 3.20
CA LEU A 578 29.38 -10.90 3.18
C LEU A 578 30.54 -10.58 2.22
N LYS A 579 30.35 -9.67 1.26
CA LYS A 579 31.41 -9.35 0.26
C LYS A 579 32.53 -8.45 0.81
N GLU A 580 32.26 -7.70 1.86
CA GLU A 580 33.13 -6.63 2.39
C GLU A 580 33.17 -6.73 3.91
N LYS A 581 34.26 -6.29 4.57
CA LYS A 581 34.31 -6.37 6.04
C LYS A 581 33.21 -5.53 6.71
N ALA A 582 32.69 -6.01 7.83
CA ALA A 582 31.79 -5.26 8.71
C ALA A 582 32.34 -5.22 10.14
N LEU A 583 32.26 -4.06 10.77
CA LEU A 583 32.63 -3.90 12.18
C LEU A 583 31.45 -4.23 13.09
N LYS A 584 31.71 -4.55 14.36
CA LYS A 584 30.68 -4.79 15.37
C LYS A 584 29.68 -3.63 15.43
N ASN A 585 28.39 -3.98 15.35
CA ASN A 585 27.21 -3.12 15.23
C ASN A 585 27.04 -2.40 13.87
N ASP A 586 27.82 -2.71 12.83
CA ASP A 586 27.51 -2.25 11.47
C ASP A 586 26.16 -2.81 11.04
N PHE A 587 25.36 -1.97 10.38
CA PHE A 587 24.16 -2.41 9.67
C PHE A 587 24.57 -3.22 8.44
N ILE A 588 24.07 -4.46 8.36
CA ILE A 588 24.32 -5.36 7.23
C ILE A 588 23.20 -5.20 6.20
N ALA A 589 21.96 -5.49 6.59
CA ALA A 589 20.79 -5.42 5.73
C ALA A 589 19.51 -5.33 6.56
N GLU A 590 18.42 -4.90 5.94
CA GLU A 590 17.08 -5.03 6.50
C GLU A 590 16.53 -6.41 6.15
N TYR A 591 15.87 -7.10 7.07
CA TYR A 591 15.10 -8.29 6.75
C TYR A 591 13.75 -7.85 6.18
N CYS A 592 13.57 -8.03 4.86
CA CYS A 592 12.34 -7.63 4.18
C CYS A 592 11.48 -8.84 3.82
N GLY A 593 10.16 -8.67 3.89
CA GLY A 593 9.18 -9.68 3.51
C GLY A 593 7.77 -9.12 3.30
N GLU A 594 6.80 -10.03 3.18
CA GLU A 594 5.38 -9.74 3.34
C GLU A 594 5.10 -9.46 4.82
N VAL A 595 4.34 -8.43 5.13
CA VAL A 595 3.83 -8.11 6.46
C VAL A 595 2.42 -8.66 6.50
N ILE A 596 2.20 -9.57 7.44
CA ILE A 596 0.97 -10.34 7.64
C ILE A 596 0.56 -10.24 9.11
N THR A 597 -0.69 -10.54 9.44
CA THR A 597 -1.15 -10.62 10.85
C THR A 597 -0.48 -11.78 11.58
N GLN A 598 -0.64 -11.85 12.91
CA GLN A 598 -0.21 -13.02 13.69
C GLN A 598 -1.00 -14.26 13.25
N ASP A 599 -2.32 -14.14 13.06
CA ASP A 599 -3.20 -15.23 12.65
C ASP A 599 -2.76 -15.84 11.29
N GLU A 600 -2.52 -15.02 10.27
CA GLU A 600 -1.99 -15.47 8.96
C GLU A 600 -0.56 -16.05 9.08
N ALA A 601 0.25 -15.59 10.03
CA ALA A 601 1.58 -16.16 10.28
C ALA A 601 1.50 -17.55 10.91
N ASP A 602 0.56 -17.78 11.84
CA ASP A 602 0.32 -19.10 12.44
C ASP A 602 -0.19 -20.10 11.39
N LEU A 603 -1.14 -19.68 10.52
CA LEU A 603 -1.62 -20.47 9.38
C LEU A 603 -0.46 -20.93 8.47
N ARG A 604 0.41 -19.99 8.06
CA ARG A 604 1.61 -20.29 7.26
C ARG A 604 2.64 -21.13 8.01
N GLY A 605 2.78 -20.90 9.31
CA GLY A 605 3.71 -21.59 10.21
C GLY A 605 3.51 -23.10 10.17
N LYS A 606 2.27 -23.58 10.27
CA LYS A 606 1.94 -25.03 10.20
C LYS A 606 2.47 -25.70 8.93
N ILE A 607 2.39 -25.03 7.78
CA ILE A 607 2.93 -25.51 6.50
C ILE A 607 4.47 -25.46 6.53
N TYR A 608 5.05 -24.40 7.08
CA TYR A 608 6.51 -24.18 7.10
C TYR A 608 7.25 -25.15 8.03
N ASP A 609 6.65 -25.50 9.16
CA ASP A 609 7.17 -26.49 10.11
C ASP A 609 7.24 -27.88 9.48
N ARG A 610 6.20 -28.28 8.70
CA ARG A 610 6.20 -29.56 8.00
C ARG A 610 7.27 -29.62 6.91
N HIS A 611 7.49 -28.53 6.19
CA HIS A 611 8.61 -28.39 5.24
C HIS A 611 9.97 -28.07 5.90
N LYS A 612 10.03 -27.99 7.25
CA LYS A 612 11.22 -27.64 8.04
C LYS A 612 11.94 -26.37 7.57
N CYS A 613 11.19 -25.35 7.15
CA CYS A 613 11.75 -24.09 6.66
C CYS A 613 10.85 -22.87 6.93
N SER A 614 11.01 -22.28 8.12
CA SER A 614 10.38 -21.01 8.47
C SER A 614 11.18 -19.80 7.96
N TYR A 615 10.44 -18.81 7.45
CA TYR A 615 10.94 -17.48 7.05
C TYR A 615 10.16 -16.36 7.76
N LEU A 616 9.47 -16.72 8.85
CA LEU A 616 8.67 -15.81 9.67
C LEU A 616 9.57 -15.11 10.69
N PHE A 617 9.45 -13.79 10.78
CA PHE A 617 10.15 -12.97 11.76
C PHE A 617 9.15 -12.04 12.45
N ASN A 618 8.93 -12.24 13.76
CA ASN A 618 7.97 -11.43 14.53
C ASN A 618 8.37 -9.94 14.59
N LEU A 619 7.49 -9.05 14.13
CA LEU A 619 7.77 -7.62 14.00
C LEU A 619 7.26 -6.81 15.18
N ASN A 620 6.05 -7.10 15.65
CA ASN A 620 5.35 -6.44 16.76
C ASN A 620 4.05 -7.22 17.06
N ASN A 621 3.33 -6.87 18.13
CA ASN A 621 2.11 -7.56 18.57
C ASN A 621 1.04 -7.73 17.48
N ASP A 622 0.99 -6.82 16.49
CA ASP A 622 -0.05 -6.84 15.45
C ASP A 622 0.41 -7.58 14.17
N PHE A 623 1.73 -7.77 13.94
CA PHE A 623 2.26 -8.21 12.64
C PHE A 623 3.56 -9.03 12.68
N VAL A 624 3.72 -9.91 11.68
CA VAL A 624 4.91 -10.71 11.38
C VAL A 624 5.46 -10.37 9.98
N VAL A 625 6.76 -10.53 9.76
CA VAL A 625 7.38 -10.45 8.42
C VAL A 625 7.67 -11.85 7.89
N ASP A 626 6.98 -12.26 6.84
CA ASP A 626 7.21 -13.50 6.09
C ASP A 626 8.08 -13.24 4.85
N ALA A 627 9.31 -13.76 4.84
CA ALA A 627 10.18 -13.67 3.66
C ALA A 627 10.02 -14.84 2.65
N LYS A 628 9.13 -15.82 2.89
CA LYS A 628 9.01 -17.06 2.08
C LYS A 628 8.77 -16.76 0.60
N ARG A 629 7.66 -16.06 0.31
CA ARG A 629 7.17 -15.80 -1.06
C ARG A 629 7.82 -14.57 -1.69
N LYS A 630 8.00 -13.50 -0.91
CA LYS A 630 8.65 -12.25 -1.32
C LYS A 630 9.59 -11.81 -0.21
N GLY A 631 10.81 -11.39 -0.54
CA GLY A 631 11.81 -11.05 0.48
C GLY A 631 13.06 -10.39 -0.11
N ASN A 632 14.19 -10.42 0.57
CA ASN A 632 15.46 -9.94 0.01
C ASN A 632 16.64 -10.86 0.36
N LYS A 633 17.86 -10.55 -0.11
CA LYS A 633 19.04 -11.43 0.06
C LYS A 633 19.34 -11.89 1.50
N ILE A 634 19.02 -11.12 2.54
CA ILE A 634 19.36 -11.53 3.93
C ILE A 634 18.46 -12.67 4.45
N ARG A 635 17.40 -13.05 3.70
CA ARG A 635 16.56 -14.23 3.99
C ARG A 635 17.30 -15.58 4.00
N PHE A 636 18.52 -15.60 3.47
CA PHE A 636 19.40 -16.78 3.40
C PHE A 636 20.51 -16.76 4.47
N ALA A 637 20.46 -15.81 5.43
CA ALA A 637 21.31 -15.90 6.62
C ALA A 637 20.71 -16.97 7.53
N ASN A 638 21.48 -18.03 7.79
CA ASN A 638 20.99 -19.22 8.49
C ASN A 638 20.89 -19.01 10.00
N HIS A 639 20.22 -19.95 10.68
CA HIS A 639 20.21 -20.00 12.13
C HIS A 639 21.56 -20.47 12.68
N SER A 640 22.03 -19.85 13.76
CA SER A 640 23.05 -20.43 14.66
C SER A 640 22.77 -19.96 16.10
N VAL A 641 23.12 -20.81 17.07
CA VAL A 641 23.11 -20.49 18.51
C VAL A 641 24.29 -19.57 18.89
N ASN A 642 25.37 -19.59 18.11
CA ASN A 642 26.55 -18.74 18.25
C ASN A 642 26.70 -17.75 17.07
N PRO A 643 25.67 -16.93 16.76
CA PRO A 643 25.62 -16.19 15.51
C PRO A 643 26.64 -15.04 15.44
N ASN A 644 27.08 -14.71 14.22
CA ASN A 644 27.91 -13.53 13.96
C ASN A 644 27.09 -12.25 13.70
N CYS A 645 25.78 -12.37 13.46
CA CYS A 645 24.83 -11.26 13.39
C CYS A 645 23.77 -11.31 14.52
N TYR A 646 23.13 -10.17 14.75
CA TYR A 646 21.91 -10.08 15.55
C TYR A 646 20.84 -9.26 14.82
N ALA A 647 19.58 -9.50 15.17
CA ALA A 647 18.44 -8.83 14.58
C ALA A 647 17.87 -7.81 15.57
N LYS A 648 17.38 -6.68 15.07
CA LYS A 648 16.79 -5.63 15.90
C LYS A 648 15.63 -4.95 15.17
N VAL A 649 14.43 -5.09 15.72
CA VAL A 649 13.29 -4.27 15.29
C VAL A 649 13.56 -2.82 15.68
N MET A 650 13.40 -1.91 14.73
CA MET A 650 13.56 -0.47 14.94
C MET A 650 12.34 0.28 14.40
N LEU A 651 11.96 1.37 15.07
CA LEU A 651 10.88 2.24 14.61
C LEU A 651 11.44 3.34 13.71
N VAL A 652 11.11 3.26 12.42
CA VAL A 652 11.71 4.01 11.31
C VAL A 652 10.61 4.84 10.61
N ASN A 653 10.53 6.14 10.90
CA ASN A 653 9.46 7.03 10.41
C ASN A 653 8.04 6.48 10.62
N GLY A 654 7.78 5.88 11.78
CA GLY A 654 6.48 5.28 12.11
C GLY A 654 6.30 3.82 11.67
N ASP A 655 7.22 3.26 10.87
CA ASP A 655 7.18 1.86 10.44
C ASP A 655 8.14 1.01 11.31
N HIS A 656 7.67 -0.10 11.89
CA HIS A 656 8.56 -1.11 12.46
C HIS A 656 9.28 -1.84 11.32
N ARG A 657 10.62 -1.97 11.42
CA ARG A 657 11.47 -2.62 10.41
C ARG A 657 12.58 -3.40 11.11
N ILE A 658 12.88 -4.61 10.63
CA ILE A 658 13.93 -5.47 11.18
C ILE A 658 15.27 -5.12 10.53
N GLY A 659 16.22 -4.60 11.29
CA GLY A 659 17.60 -4.46 10.86
C GLY A 659 18.45 -5.64 11.34
N ILE A 660 19.29 -6.18 10.46
CA ILE A 660 20.32 -7.17 10.78
C ILE A 660 21.66 -6.44 10.91
N PHE A 661 22.35 -6.67 12.02
CA PHE A 661 23.57 -5.98 12.42
C PHE A 661 24.66 -7.00 12.79
N ALA A 662 25.94 -6.62 12.66
CA ALA A 662 27.06 -7.49 13.04
C ALA A 662 27.22 -7.58 14.57
N LYS A 663 27.23 -8.78 15.15
CA LYS A 663 27.39 -9.04 16.60
C LYS A 663 28.86 -8.97 17.05
N ARG A 664 29.77 -9.28 16.12
CA ARG A 664 31.23 -9.11 16.20
C ARG A 664 31.74 -8.44 14.92
N ASP A 665 33.05 -8.25 14.80
CA ASP A 665 33.66 -7.95 13.49
C ASP A 665 33.53 -9.19 12.58
N ILE A 666 33.23 -8.96 11.31
CA ILE A 666 32.99 -9.98 10.28
C ILE A 666 33.88 -9.69 9.07
N ASP A 667 34.65 -10.70 8.66
CA ASP A 667 35.53 -10.64 7.50
C ASP A 667 34.80 -10.85 6.17
N ALA A 668 35.43 -10.41 5.08
CA ALA A 668 34.90 -10.62 3.74
C ALA A 668 34.99 -12.12 3.37
N GLY A 669 33.86 -12.69 2.96
CA GLY A 669 33.73 -14.11 2.65
C GLY A 669 33.07 -14.95 3.75
N GLU A 670 32.83 -14.42 4.95
CA GLU A 670 32.12 -15.16 6.01
C GLU A 670 30.63 -15.36 5.68
N GLU A 671 30.09 -16.54 6.00
CA GLU A 671 28.64 -16.81 6.03
C GLU A 671 27.99 -16.05 7.20
N LEU A 672 26.80 -15.51 7.00
CA LEU A 672 26.06 -14.76 8.00
C LEU A 672 25.02 -15.64 8.68
N PHE A 673 25.03 -15.62 10.01
CA PHE A 673 24.07 -16.32 10.85
C PHE A 673 23.46 -15.37 11.87
N PHE A 674 22.18 -15.53 12.19
CA PHE A 674 21.52 -14.85 13.31
C PHE A 674 20.70 -15.84 14.12
N ASP A 675 20.46 -15.54 15.39
CA ASP A 675 19.56 -16.37 16.22
C ASP A 675 18.11 -16.13 15.80
N TYR A 676 17.40 -17.22 15.50
CA TYR A 676 15.98 -17.19 15.10
C TYR A 676 15.04 -17.15 16.32
N ARG A 677 15.58 -17.33 17.54
CA ARG A 677 14.85 -17.44 18.81
C ARG A 677 13.84 -18.58 18.83
N TYR A 678 14.12 -19.65 18.08
CA TYR A 678 13.37 -20.90 18.13
C TYR A 678 13.22 -21.38 19.58
N GLY A 679 12.04 -21.88 19.93
CA GLY A 679 11.80 -22.50 21.23
C GLY A 679 12.68 -23.74 21.44
N PRO A 680 12.90 -24.20 22.69
CA PRO A 680 13.78 -25.34 22.97
C PRO A 680 13.43 -26.62 22.18
N THR A 681 12.15 -26.81 21.87
CA THR A 681 11.60 -27.91 21.08
C THR A 681 11.80 -27.76 19.56
N GLU A 682 11.94 -26.52 19.07
CA GLU A 682 12.16 -26.19 17.66
C GLU A 682 13.65 -26.21 17.31
N GLN A 683 14.51 -25.77 18.23
CA GLN A 683 15.96 -25.86 18.09
C GLN A 683 16.40 -27.32 17.83
N LEU A 684 15.81 -28.27 18.57
CA LEU A 684 16.02 -29.72 18.40
C LEU A 684 15.54 -30.27 17.04
N LYS A 685 14.66 -29.56 16.32
CA LYS A 685 14.09 -30.00 15.02
C LYS A 685 14.81 -29.39 13.82
N PHE A 686 15.31 -28.16 13.94
CA PHE A 686 15.72 -27.34 12.79
C PHE A 686 17.20 -26.96 12.77
N VAL A 687 17.95 -27.16 13.86
CA VAL A 687 19.38 -26.79 13.93
C VAL A 687 20.24 -28.00 13.59
N GLY A 688 20.93 -27.94 12.45
CA GLY A 688 21.98 -28.89 12.11
C GLY A 688 23.16 -28.73 13.06
N ILE A 689 23.77 -29.84 13.50
CA ILE A 689 24.98 -29.81 14.33
C ILE A 689 26.09 -29.10 13.55
N GLU A 690 26.57 -27.97 14.07
CA GLU A 690 27.68 -27.21 13.50
C GLU A 690 28.89 -28.14 13.31
N ARG A 691 29.30 -28.33 12.04
CA ARG A 691 30.53 -29.09 11.75
C ARG A 691 31.73 -28.19 12.09
N PRO A 692 32.79 -28.73 12.71
CA PRO A 692 33.98 -27.92 13.00
C PRO A 692 34.57 -27.38 11.70
N PRO A 693 35.07 -26.12 11.69
CA PRO A 693 35.49 -25.45 10.47
C PRO A 693 36.63 -26.22 9.79
N MET A 694 36.43 -26.54 8.51
CA MET A 694 37.48 -27.11 7.67
C MET A 694 38.49 -25.99 7.34
N ASN A 695 39.70 -26.11 7.88
CA ASN A 695 40.81 -25.22 7.53
C ASN A 695 41.20 -25.41 6.06
N TYR A 696 40.58 -24.65 5.16
CA TYR A 696 41.06 -24.48 3.80
C TYR A 696 42.35 -23.66 3.80
N ASN A 697 43.48 -24.36 3.91
CA ASN A 697 44.77 -23.81 3.47
C ASN A 697 44.69 -23.57 1.97
N ILE A 698 44.43 -22.32 1.58
CA ILE A 698 44.53 -21.87 0.19
C ILE A 698 46.01 -21.94 -0.20
N VAL A 699 46.31 -22.75 -1.22
CA VAL A 699 47.61 -22.85 -1.91
C VAL A 699 47.58 -21.99 -3.16
#